data_AF-A0A8T2MN99-F1
#
_entry.id   AF-A0A8T2MN99-F1
#
_cell.length_a   1.000
_cell.length_b   1.000
_cell.length_c   1.000
_cell.angle_alpha   90.00
_cell.angle_beta   90.00
_cell.angle_gamma   90.00
#
_symmetry.space_group_name_H-M   'P 1'
#
loop_
_entity.id
_entity.type
_entity.pdbx_description
1 polymer ?
#
loop_
_entity_poly.entity_id
_entity_poly.type
_entity_poly.pdbx_seq_one_letter_code
_entity_poly.pdbx_strand_id
1 'polypeptide(L)'
;MLFPLRTSEQPHTAPPQNAGFSALCVCESRVLCPAVPPPPTELWDLNRTEVFHGPPGGLHPSTLLLDEAQDRLTATQVEECLMKGREKSECANYIKVLQRYNRTHLLACGTGAFDPVCAYIGAGRWSEDAVFKMEADHIESGRGRCPFDPHSSCVSSLSRGELFVGLYTDYWENDAALVRLGNHSYTRTERDDRRLLNEPEFVGSANDQGGQRMLVNKWSSFLKTRLICSVPGPHGIDTHLDQLEDVFVLKMKDEKNPEIFGLFRTTSTIFQGYAVCVYRMDDIRAAFNGPFAHKEGPDHHWTAFEGRVPYPRPGSCASQVNGGQYSSSKEYPDEVLRFVREHPVMLQAVRPQHRRPVLLRSHGDRRLTQLAVDRVEAQDGHYHVLYIGTDDAVVLKIPVPITEILISAKRQQLYVGSELGVAQVKVHQCDLYGSACADCCLARDPYCAWDGVTCSRYLTAGHNTKRRFRRQDVRHGNAVQQCDGVPMNGEELRRLQEKLVYGVENNSTLLECKARSLQAKVMWLRQSSTNNDEVKPDDRVVRTPHGLLFLRLQKADAGTYLCQSTEHGFVQPLTLLKLEVVEEERLEELFIRAGTEEEAGGSAPRKAPAPPCPLPGPRQGSTSRVWYKEFLQLIGYNNFHKVEEYCERVWCSDRRRKKLKALQPKWKFPPNSPDRRGGTRGDRPRSPRHTQRHSETT
;
A
#
# COMPACT_ATOMS: atom_id res chain seq x y z
N MET A 1 -30.72 -18.33 -24.82
CA MET A 1 -30.86 -17.19 -25.75
C MET A 1 -31.61 -16.07 -25.02
N LEU A 2 -31.26 -14.82 -25.33
CA LEU A 2 -31.87 -13.54 -24.91
C LEU A 2 -31.26 -12.84 -23.66
N PHE A 3 -30.35 -11.91 -23.95
CA PHE A 3 -30.33 -10.53 -23.40
C PHE A 3 -31.45 -9.70 -24.06
N PRO A 4 -31.69 -8.39 -23.74
CA PRO A 4 -31.48 -7.58 -22.53
C PRO A 4 -32.75 -6.74 -22.15
N LEU A 5 -32.70 -5.88 -21.13
CA LEU A 5 -33.31 -4.53 -21.17
C LEU A 5 -32.77 -3.61 -20.06
N ARG A 6 -32.44 -2.37 -20.46
CA ARG A 6 -32.12 -1.20 -19.61
C ARG A 6 -33.42 -0.46 -19.25
N THR A 7 -33.54 -0.04 -17.99
CA THR A 7 -34.20 1.20 -17.53
C THR A 7 -33.45 1.60 -16.25
N SER A 8 -32.73 2.73 -16.17
CA SER A 8 -33.20 4.10 -16.00
C SER A 8 -34.30 4.24 -14.95
N GLU A 9 -33.92 4.34 -13.69
CA GLU A 9 -34.68 5.08 -12.67
C GLU A 9 -33.75 5.49 -11.52
N GLN A 10 -33.70 6.80 -11.24
CA GLN A 10 -33.12 7.35 -10.01
C GLN A 10 -33.93 6.89 -8.80
N PRO A 11 -33.33 6.90 -7.61
CA PRO A 11 -34.04 7.55 -6.51
C PRO A 11 -33.17 8.58 -5.78
N HIS A 12 -33.77 9.75 -5.61
CA HIS A 12 -33.40 10.71 -4.59
C HIS A 12 -33.48 10.04 -3.20
N THR A 13 -32.36 9.85 -2.53
CA THR A 13 -32.32 9.60 -1.08
C THR A 13 -31.44 10.66 -0.45
N ALA A 14 -32.06 11.54 0.34
CA ALA A 14 -31.37 12.46 1.23
C ALA A 14 -30.50 11.67 2.23
N PRO A 15 -29.29 12.13 2.60
CA PRO A 15 -28.48 11.44 3.58
C PRO A 15 -29.08 11.66 4.99
N PRO A 16 -29.18 10.61 5.83
CA PRO A 16 -29.60 10.76 7.21
C PRO A 16 -28.50 11.48 8.00
N GLN A 17 -28.91 12.50 8.73
CA GLN A 17 -28.14 13.19 9.74
C GLN A 17 -27.78 12.19 10.87
N ASN A 18 -26.55 12.28 11.39
CA ASN A 18 -25.99 11.52 12.51
C ASN A 18 -25.49 10.08 12.20
N ALA A 19 -24.26 10.01 11.70
CA ALA A 19 -23.36 8.86 11.82
C ALA A 19 -21.98 9.40 12.22
N GLY A 20 -21.32 8.81 13.22
CA GLY A 20 -19.92 9.14 13.53
C GLY A 20 -19.06 9.12 12.26
N PHE A 21 -18.31 10.18 12.05
CA PHE A 21 -17.72 10.50 10.75
C PHE A 21 -16.32 9.89 10.63
N SER A 22 -16.19 8.87 9.77
CA SER A 22 -14.90 8.31 9.36
C SER A 22 -14.50 8.94 8.03
N ALA A 23 -13.33 9.57 7.97
CA ALA A 23 -12.74 10.02 6.72
C ALA A 23 -11.94 8.85 6.13
N LEU A 24 -12.29 8.43 4.90
CA LEU A 24 -11.62 7.32 4.23
C LEU A 24 -10.52 7.89 3.32
N CYS A 25 -9.26 7.77 3.72
CA CYS A 25 -8.13 8.00 2.84
C CYS A 25 -7.77 6.70 2.12
N VAL A 26 -8.30 6.49 0.92
CA VAL A 26 -7.81 5.43 0.03
C VAL A 26 -6.53 5.95 -0.63
N CYS A 27 -5.38 5.38 -0.28
CA CYS A 27 -4.15 5.59 -1.03
C CYS A 27 -4.26 4.93 -2.43
N GLU A 28 -4.98 5.56 -3.35
CA GLU A 28 -5.00 5.17 -4.77
C GLU A 28 -3.83 5.74 -5.58
N SER A 29 -2.95 6.48 -4.91
CA SER A 29 -1.78 7.09 -5.50
C SER A 29 -0.68 6.06 -5.63
N ARG A 30 -0.20 5.81 -6.86
CA ARG A 30 1.07 5.12 -7.18
C ARG A 30 2.26 5.94 -6.65
N VAL A 31 2.33 6.12 -5.34
CA VAL A 31 3.37 6.92 -4.68
C VAL A 31 4.54 6.00 -4.42
N LEU A 32 5.64 6.30 -5.12
CA LEU A 32 6.96 5.82 -4.78
C LEU A 32 7.29 6.24 -3.36
N CYS A 33 7.13 5.33 -2.41
CA CYS A 33 7.63 5.53 -1.06
C CYS A 33 9.14 5.25 -1.06
N PRO A 34 10.00 6.20 -0.66
CA PRO A 34 11.41 5.90 -0.47
C PRO A 34 11.55 4.85 0.64
N ALA A 35 12.34 3.80 0.40
CA ALA A 35 12.78 2.89 1.45
C ALA A 35 13.69 3.70 2.40
N VAL A 36 13.21 3.96 3.60
CA VAL A 36 14.01 4.58 4.66
C VAL A 36 13.87 3.69 5.88
N PRO A 37 14.98 3.15 6.41
CA PRO A 37 14.91 2.40 7.65
C PRO A 37 14.44 3.33 8.77
N PRO A 38 13.41 2.96 9.55
CA PRO A 38 13.00 3.76 10.70
C PRO A 38 14.16 3.81 11.72
N PRO A 39 14.47 4.96 12.33
CA PRO A 39 15.50 5.03 13.36
C PRO A 39 15.20 4.06 14.51
N PRO A 40 16.24 3.47 15.15
CA PRO A 40 16.11 2.52 16.25
C PRO A 40 15.01 2.89 17.23
N THR A 41 15.03 4.11 17.76
CA THR A 41 14.09 4.66 18.75
C THR A 41 12.62 4.70 18.31
N GLU A 42 12.31 4.58 17.03
CA GLU A 42 10.95 4.67 16.48
C GLU A 42 10.18 3.35 16.59
N LEU A 43 10.88 2.21 16.58
CA LEU A 43 10.30 0.89 16.88
C LEU A 43 9.91 0.75 18.38
N TRP A 44 10.45 1.58 19.27
CA TRP A 44 10.35 1.41 20.72
C TRP A 44 8.98 1.78 21.28
N ASP A 45 8.24 2.61 20.54
CA ASP A 45 6.93 3.14 20.94
C ASP A 45 5.76 2.36 20.30
N LEU A 46 6.02 1.52 19.29
CA LEU A 46 4.96 0.96 18.42
C LEU A 46 4.46 -0.44 18.81
N ASN A 47 5.14 -1.16 19.70
CA ASN A 47 4.66 -2.37 20.39
C ASN A 47 3.94 -3.43 19.52
N ARG A 48 4.37 -3.62 18.27
CA ARG A 48 3.98 -4.69 17.34
C ARG A 48 5.19 -5.10 16.48
N THR A 49 5.11 -6.25 15.83
CA THR A 49 6.20 -7.18 15.60
C THR A 49 6.45 -7.43 14.11
N GLU A 50 7.51 -6.85 13.55
CA GLU A 50 8.22 -7.39 12.36
C GLU A 50 9.55 -6.65 12.13
N VAL A 51 10.57 -7.38 11.68
CA VAL A 51 11.90 -6.87 11.33
C VAL A 51 12.14 -7.17 9.85
N PHE A 52 12.53 -6.17 9.07
CA PHE A 52 12.54 -6.24 7.61
C PHE A 52 13.96 -6.37 7.05
N HIS A 53 14.11 -7.20 6.02
CA HIS A 53 15.29 -7.26 5.16
C HIS A 53 15.15 -6.28 3.98
N GLY A 54 16.27 -5.72 3.50
CA GLY A 54 16.35 -4.96 2.26
C GLY A 54 17.30 -5.62 1.24
N PRO A 55 17.24 -5.27 -0.07
CA PRO A 55 18.07 -5.86 -1.11
C PRO A 55 19.57 -5.48 -0.99
N PRO A 56 20.48 -6.29 -1.55
CA PRO A 56 21.92 -6.20 -1.32
C PRO A 56 22.49 -4.94 -1.98
N GLY A 57 22.95 -4.00 -1.15
CA GLY A 57 23.74 -2.86 -1.61
C GLY A 57 23.40 -1.57 -0.86
N GLY A 58 23.99 -1.41 0.32
CA GLY A 58 24.05 -0.14 1.06
C GLY A 58 23.21 -0.11 2.34
N LEU A 59 23.62 -0.87 3.36
CA LEU A 59 23.05 -0.87 4.70
C LEU A 59 24.09 -0.37 5.72
N HIS A 60 23.75 0.66 6.47
CA HIS A 60 24.25 0.86 7.84
C HIS A 60 23.17 1.66 8.58
N PRO A 61 22.33 0.99 9.39
CA PRO A 61 22.63 0.76 10.80
C PRO A 61 22.42 -0.71 11.19
N SER A 62 23.45 -1.30 11.80
CA SER A 62 23.62 -2.71 12.12
C SER A 62 22.68 -3.29 13.19
N THR A 63 21.37 -3.00 13.15
CA THR A 63 20.47 -3.72 14.04
C THR A 63 18.99 -3.74 13.68
N LEU A 64 18.48 -4.90 13.27
CA LEU A 64 17.97 -5.92 14.20
C LEU A 64 17.89 -7.27 13.48
N LEU A 65 18.82 -7.51 12.56
CA LEU A 65 18.97 -8.77 11.88
C LEU A 65 19.91 -9.63 12.71
N LEU A 66 19.36 -10.70 13.30
CA LEU A 66 20.11 -11.83 13.86
C LEU A 66 20.84 -12.61 12.75
N ASP A 67 21.49 -11.93 11.80
CA ASP A 67 22.01 -12.57 10.59
C ASP A 67 23.32 -11.98 10.05
N GLU A 68 23.88 -10.90 10.62
CA GLU A 68 25.16 -10.34 10.13
C GLU A 68 26.40 -10.61 11.00
N ALA A 69 26.24 -11.28 12.14
CA ALA A 69 27.39 -11.70 12.93
C ALA A 69 27.17 -13.09 13.53
N GLN A 70 27.52 -14.12 12.76
CA GLN A 70 28.10 -15.34 13.32
C GLN A 70 27.33 -15.99 14.49
N ASP A 71 26.04 -16.32 14.34
CA ASP A 71 25.45 -17.47 15.06
C ASP A 71 24.26 -18.06 14.29
N ARG A 72 24.68 -18.87 13.33
CA ARG A 72 23.95 -19.84 12.54
C ARG A 72 22.83 -20.54 13.32
N LEU A 73 21.63 -20.59 12.75
CA LEU A 73 20.97 -21.88 12.63
C LEU A 73 22.03 -22.84 12.10
N THR A 74 22.46 -23.78 12.94
CA THR A 74 23.52 -24.71 12.57
C THR A 74 23.17 -25.31 11.21
N ALA A 75 24.13 -25.51 10.31
CA ALA A 75 23.84 -26.11 9.00
C ALA A 75 23.03 -27.42 9.14
N THR A 76 23.25 -28.12 10.26
CA THR A 76 22.47 -29.26 10.74
C THR A 76 20.99 -28.95 11.01
N GLN A 77 20.62 -27.84 11.66
CA GLN A 77 19.22 -27.47 11.89
C GLN A 77 18.45 -27.22 10.58
N VAL A 78 19.07 -26.55 9.62
CA VAL A 78 18.45 -26.32 8.30
C VAL A 78 18.31 -27.64 7.55
N GLU A 79 19.33 -28.50 7.58
CA GLU A 79 19.27 -29.83 6.98
C GLU A 79 18.20 -30.71 7.63
N GLU A 80 18.08 -30.70 8.96
CA GLU A 80 17.03 -31.42 9.70
C GLU A 80 15.62 -30.92 9.33
N CYS A 81 15.44 -29.61 9.16
CA CYS A 81 14.18 -29.02 8.69
C CYS A 81 13.80 -29.51 7.28
N LEU A 82 14.76 -29.50 6.36
CA LEU A 82 14.57 -29.98 4.99
C LEU A 82 14.27 -31.49 4.96
N MET A 83 14.95 -32.28 5.79
CA MET A 83 14.71 -33.73 5.93
C MET A 83 13.32 -34.06 6.49
N LYS A 84 12.67 -33.13 7.20
CA LYS A 84 11.27 -33.23 7.64
C LYS A 84 10.26 -32.86 6.53
N GLY A 85 10.73 -32.58 5.31
CA GLY A 85 9.90 -32.32 4.13
C GLY A 85 9.43 -30.88 3.98
N ARG A 86 10.06 -29.91 4.66
CA ARG A 86 9.75 -28.48 4.56
C ARG A 86 10.46 -27.83 3.37
N GLU A 87 9.92 -26.72 2.89
CA GLU A 87 10.54 -25.97 1.80
C GLU A 87 11.77 -25.19 2.28
N LYS A 88 12.70 -24.93 1.36
CA LYS A 88 13.93 -24.18 1.68
C LYS A 88 13.64 -22.76 2.16
N SER A 89 12.57 -22.13 1.66
CA SER A 89 12.07 -20.84 2.13
C SER A 89 11.64 -20.93 3.60
N GLU A 90 10.95 -22.00 4.00
CA GLU A 90 10.41 -22.14 5.35
C GLU A 90 11.49 -22.47 6.41
N CYS A 91 12.60 -23.09 6.00
CA CYS A 91 13.71 -23.48 6.87
C CYS A 91 14.66 -22.32 7.22
N ALA A 92 14.10 -21.20 7.67
CA ALA A 92 14.84 -20.05 8.17
C ALA A 92 14.32 -19.61 9.55
N ASN A 93 15.00 -18.64 10.17
CA ASN A 93 14.56 -18.07 11.44
C ASN A 93 13.74 -16.80 11.21
N TYR A 94 12.41 -16.92 11.21
CA TYR A 94 11.50 -15.80 11.05
C TYR A 94 11.14 -15.22 12.42
N ILE A 95 11.41 -13.94 12.65
CA ILE A 95 11.02 -13.27 13.90
C ILE A 95 9.50 -13.09 13.93
N LYS A 96 8.85 -13.70 14.92
CA LYS A 96 7.38 -13.64 15.10
C LYS A 96 6.96 -12.92 16.38
N VAL A 97 7.90 -12.69 17.30
CA VAL A 97 7.67 -11.94 18.53
C VAL A 97 8.81 -10.95 18.73
N LEU A 98 8.45 -9.68 18.91
CA LEU A 98 9.37 -8.60 19.24
C LEU A 98 8.70 -7.66 20.24
N GLN A 99 9.05 -7.81 21.51
CA GLN A 99 8.41 -7.11 22.61
C GLN A 99 9.41 -6.31 23.43
N ARG A 100 8.98 -5.16 23.95
CA ARG A 100 9.84 -4.37 24.84
C ARG A 100 9.90 -5.02 26.22
N TYR A 101 11.01 -5.73 26.52
CA TYR A 101 11.19 -6.42 27.79
C TYR A 101 11.37 -5.47 28.97
N ASN A 102 12.28 -4.52 28.83
CA ASN A 102 12.51 -3.49 29.83
C ASN A 102 12.93 -2.16 29.17
N ARG A 103 13.50 -1.23 29.92
CA ARG A 103 13.93 0.06 29.37
C ARG A 103 15.11 -0.04 28.41
N THR A 104 15.89 -1.11 28.47
CA THR A 104 17.15 -1.27 27.75
C THR A 104 17.23 -2.53 26.89
N HIS A 105 16.25 -3.44 26.99
CA HIS A 105 16.23 -4.72 26.27
C HIS A 105 14.89 -4.95 25.58
N LEU A 106 14.98 -5.57 24.41
CA LEU A 106 13.88 -6.18 23.68
C LEU A 106 13.95 -7.70 23.84
N LEU A 107 12.79 -8.35 23.87
CA LEU A 107 12.65 -9.79 23.73
C LEU A 107 12.31 -10.08 22.27
N ALA A 108 13.15 -10.84 21.59
CA ALA A 108 12.91 -11.30 20.23
C ALA A 108 12.79 -12.83 20.22
N CYS A 109 11.76 -13.36 19.55
CA CYS A 109 11.63 -14.79 19.30
C CYS A 109 11.32 -15.07 17.84
N GLY A 110 11.92 -16.14 17.31
CA GLY A 110 11.71 -16.57 15.94
C GLY A 110 11.57 -18.08 15.80
N THR A 111 11.14 -18.50 14.61
CA THR A 111 10.78 -19.89 14.28
C THR A 111 11.95 -20.85 14.33
N GLY A 112 13.19 -20.36 14.19
CA GLY A 112 14.41 -21.16 14.24
C GLY A 112 14.39 -22.39 13.33
N ALA A 113 13.91 -22.27 12.08
CA ALA A 113 13.72 -23.38 11.15
C ALA A 113 12.90 -24.55 11.76
N PHE A 114 11.71 -24.22 12.28
CA PHE A 114 10.86 -25.15 13.03
C PHE A 114 11.49 -25.71 14.32
N ASP A 115 12.38 -24.94 14.95
CA ASP A 115 12.78 -25.11 16.35
C ASP A 115 12.86 -23.74 17.02
N PRO A 116 11.74 -23.22 17.55
CA PRO A 116 11.63 -21.84 17.98
C PRO A 116 12.64 -21.44 19.06
N VAL A 117 13.22 -20.25 18.92
CA VAL A 117 14.25 -19.68 19.81
C VAL A 117 13.89 -18.26 20.21
N CYS A 118 14.30 -17.86 21.42
CA CYS A 118 14.18 -16.49 21.91
C CYS A 118 15.54 -15.96 22.40
N ALA A 119 15.74 -14.65 22.26
CA ALA A 119 16.92 -13.96 22.77
C ALA A 119 16.56 -12.54 23.23
N TYR A 120 17.40 -11.99 24.11
CA TYR A 120 17.33 -10.58 24.49
C TYR A 120 18.26 -9.74 23.61
N ILE A 121 17.76 -8.57 23.22
CA ILE A 121 18.49 -7.61 22.40
C ILE A 121 18.61 -6.33 23.19
N GLY A 122 19.82 -6.00 23.64
CA GLY A 122 20.12 -4.76 24.32
C GLY A 122 20.02 -3.61 23.33
N ALA A 123 19.15 -2.64 23.58
CA ALA A 123 18.82 -1.54 22.66
C ALA A 123 19.41 -0.18 23.13
N GLY A 124 20.09 -0.13 24.27
CA GLY A 124 20.70 1.10 24.83
C GLY A 124 19.71 1.93 25.68
N ARG A 125 20.16 3.07 26.24
CA ARG A 125 19.29 4.02 26.99
C ARG A 125 18.97 5.30 26.23
N TRP A 126 19.80 5.68 25.26
CA TRP A 126 19.73 6.94 24.53
C TRP A 126 19.83 6.70 23.02
N SER A 127 19.26 7.61 22.22
CA SER A 127 19.24 7.52 20.74
C SER A 127 20.63 7.48 20.11
N GLU A 128 21.63 8.02 20.81
CA GLU A 128 23.03 8.12 20.33
C GLU A 128 23.87 6.88 20.69
N ASP A 129 23.42 6.07 21.65
CA ASP A 129 24.06 4.80 22.08
C ASP A 129 23.36 3.55 21.49
N ALA A 130 22.40 3.74 20.59
CA ALA A 130 21.51 2.70 20.07
C ALA A 130 22.21 1.77 19.06
N VAL A 131 23.29 1.10 19.48
CA VAL A 131 23.77 -0.11 18.83
C VAL A 131 23.00 -1.24 19.47
N PHE A 132 22.01 -1.81 18.79
CA PHE A 132 21.41 -2.98 19.40
C PHE A 132 22.41 -4.15 19.34
N LYS A 133 22.42 -4.94 20.40
CA LYS A 133 23.34 -6.05 20.53
C LYS A 133 22.59 -7.22 21.11
N MET A 134 22.62 -8.33 20.39
CA MET A 134 22.09 -9.58 20.92
C MET A 134 22.97 -10.05 22.08
N GLU A 135 22.33 -10.49 23.16
CA GLU A 135 22.99 -11.19 24.26
C GLU A 135 23.14 -12.67 23.90
N ALA A 136 24.20 -13.00 23.15
CA ALA A 136 24.45 -14.35 22.63
C ALA A 136 24.55 -15.42 23.73
N ASP A 137 24.98 -15.04 24.94
CA ASP A 137 25.10 -15.95 26.08
C ASP A 137 23.73 -16.39 26.65
N HIS A 138 22.61 -15.80 26.19
CA HIS A 138 21.26 -15.99 26.76
C HIS A 138 20.22 -16.32 25.67
N ILE A 139 20.49 -17.34 24.85
CA ILE A 139 19.49 -17.92 23.93
C ILE A 139 18.64 -18.94 24.71
N GLU A 140 17.33 -18.71 24.72
CA GLU A 140 16.34 -19.57 25.36
C GLU A 140 15.50 -20.32 24.33
N SER A 141 14.91 -21.45 24.73
CA SER A 141 13.89 -22.11 23.91
C SER A 141 12.68 -21.19 23.73
N GLY A 142 12.28 -20.98 22.48
CA GLY A 142 11.09 -20.22 22.10
C GLY A 142 9.80 -21.03 22.08
N ARG A 143 9.84 -22.31 22.49
CA ARG A 143 8.66 -23.19 22.51
C ARG A 143 7.56 -22.59 23.40
N GLY A 144 6.37 -22.42 22.84
CA GLY A 144 5.23 -21.77 23.51
C GLY A 144 5.32 -20.24 23.59
N ARG A 145 6.41 -19.63 23.10
CA ARG A 145 6.58 -18.17 22.94
C ARG A 145 6.53 -17.73 21.48
N CYS A 146 6.88 -18.61 20.54
CA CYS A 146 6.87 -18.39 19.11
C CYS A 146 6.35 -19.65 18.39
N PRO A 147 5.60 -19.52 17.27
CA PRO A 147 5.19 -20.66 16.47
C PRO A 147 6.38 -21.33 15.78
N PHE A 148 6.15 -22.57 15.32
CA PHE A 148 7.11 -23.34 14.53
C PHE A 148 7.10 -22.94 13.06
N ASP A 149 5.91 -22.81 12.48
CA ASP A 149 5.73 -22.47 11.06
C ASP A 149 5.75 -20.94 10.89
N PRO A 150 6.51 -20.40 9.92
CA PRO A 150 6.52 -18.96 9.64
C PRO A 150 5.17 -18.41 9.18
N HIS A 151 4.31 -19.24 8.59
CA HIS A 151 2.97 -18.86 8.14
C HIS A 151 1.91 -18.98 9.24
N SER A 152 2.23 -19.59 10.39
CA SER A 152 1.32 -19.58 11.54
C SER A 152 1.02 -18.14 11.99
N SER A 153 -0.24 -17.92 12.36
CA SER A 153 -0.63 -16.72 13.09
C SER A 153 0.00 -16.72 14.50
N CYS A 154 0.45 -15.54 14.92
CA CYS A 154 1.04 -15.33 16.23
C CYS A 154 0.71 -13.91 16.67
N VAL A 155 0.21 -13.77 17.89
CA VAL A 155 -0.01 -12.48 18.51
C VAL A 155 0.65 -12.46 19.88
N SER A 156 1.34 -11.37 20.22
CA SER A 156 2.05 -11.26 21.48
C SER A 156 1.88 -9.90 22.11
N SER A 157 1.96 -9.86 23.45
CA SER A 157 2.01 -8.63 24.21
C SER A 157 2.76 -8.87 25.52
N LEU A 158 3.69 -7.99 25.86
CA LEU A 158 4.35 -8.02 27.15
C LEU A 158 3.71 -7.03 28.12
N SER A 159 3.31 -7.50 29.29
CA SER A 159 2.72 -6.66 30.34
C SER A 159 3.25 -7.08 31.70
N ARG A 160 3.78 -6.12 32.47
CA ARG A 160 4.33 -6.33 33.83
C ARG A 160 5.41 -7.44 33.92
N GLY A 161 6.19 -7.61 32.85
CA GLY A 161 7.24 -8.64 32.77
C GLY A 161 6.72 -10.04 32.46
N GLU A 162 5.42 -10.21 32.18
CA GLU A 162 4.82 -11.45 31.69
C GLU A 162 4.50 -11.31 30.20
N LEU A 163 4.87 -12.33 29.42
CA LEU A 163 4.57 -12.44 28.00
C LEU A 163 3.26 -13.18 27.81
N PHE A 164 2.31 -12.54 27.13
CA PHE A 164 1.05 -13.13 26.70
C PHE A 164 1.15 -13.40 25.20
N VAL A 165 0.90 -14.64 24.79
CA VAL A 165 1.02 -15.06 23.39
C VAL A 165 -0.15 -15.95 23.00
N GLY A 166 -0.79 -15.64 21.87
CA GLY A 166 -1.72 -16.53 21.18
C GLY A 166 -0.99 -17.15 19.99
N LEU A 167 -0.84 -18.48 19.97
CA LEU A 167 -0.15 -19.21 18.90
C LEU A 167 -0.56 -20.69 18.88
N TYR A 168 -0.14 -21.40 17.84
CA TYR A 168 -0.11 -22.85 17.82
C TYR A 168 1.15 -23.38 18.51
N THR A 169 0.97 -24.18 19.55
CA THR A 169 2.07 -24.61 20.43
C THR A 169 2.80 -25.86 19.95
N ASP A 170 2.27 -26.56 18.96
CA ASP A 170 2.85 -27.78 18.38
C ASP A 170 3.32 -27.58 16.93
N TYR A 171 4.21 -28.47 16.50
CA TYR A 171 4.79 -28.46 15.15
C TYR A 171 3.75 -28.64 14.03
N TRP A 172 2.62 -29.28 14.34
CA TRP A 172 1.57 -29.66 13.38
C TRP A 172 0.33 -28.75 13.42
N GLU A 173 0.40 -27.62 14.14
CA GLU A 173 -0.70 -26.65 14.26
C GLU A 173 -2.04 -27.23 14.74
N ASN A 174 -2.02 -28.20 15.64
CA ASN A 174 -3.24 -28.77 16.23
C ASN A 174 -3.60 -28.16 17.59
N ASP A 175 -2.62 -27.61 18.33
CA ASP A 175 -2.81 -27.11 19.69
C ASP A 175 -2.72 -25.58 19.75
N ALA A 176 -3.81 -24.91 19.33
CA ALA A 176 -3.99 -23.48 19.50
C ALA A 176 -4.13 -23.12 20.99
N ALA A 177 -3.26 -22.26 21.50
CA ALA A 177 -3.27 -21.87 22.89
C ALA A 177 -3.06 -20.37 23.10
N LEU A 178 -3.74 -19.83 24.11
CA LEU A 178 -3.39 -18.56 24.71
C LEU A 178 -2.54 -18.84 25.95
N VAL A 179 -1.28 -18.45 25.89
CA VAL A 179 -0.26 -18.73 26.89
C VAL A 179 0.19 -17.44 27.56
N ARG A 180 0.37 -17.50 28.87
CA ARG A 180 1.07 -16.49 29.65
C ARG A 180 2.32 -17.10 30.25
N LEU A 181 3.47 -16.44 30.03
CA LEU A 181 4.78 -16.84 30.51
C LEU A 181 5.43 -15.70 31.29
N GLY A 182 5.75 -15.94 32.55
CA GLY A 182 6.65 -15.12 33.36
C GLY A 182 7.75 -15.99 34.00
N ASN A 183 8.66 -15.40 34.77
CA ASN A 183 9.79 -16.14 35.37
C ASN A 183 9.34 -17.33 36.24
N HIS A 184 8.18 -17.23 36.89
CA HIS A 184 7.63 -18.27 37.77
C HIS A 184 6.13 -18.53 37.55
N SER A 185 5.55 -17.95 36.49
CA SER A 185 4.13 -18.04 36.19
C SER A 185 3.95 -18.62 34.79
N TYR A 186 3.20 -19.72 34.71
CA TYR A 186 2.80 -20.32 33.45
C TYR A 186 1.30 -20.51 33.48
N THR A 187 0.59 -20.03 32.47
CA THR A 187 -0.86 -20.24 32.37
C THR A 187 -1.23 -20.44 30.92
N ARG A 188 -2.04 -21.46 30.61
CA ARG A 188 -2.52 -21.71 29.25
C ARG A 188 -4.01 -22.04 29.20
N THR A 189 -4.60 -21.93 28.02
CA THR A 189 -5.91 -22.54 27.74
C THR A 189 -5.83 -24.06 27.78
N GLU A 190 -6.98 -24.71 27.98
CA GLU A 190 -7.02 -26.17 27.96
C GLU A 190 -6.66 -26.72 26.57
N ARG A 191 -5.96 -27.85 26.55
CA ARG A 191 -5.55 -28.54 25.33
C ARG A 191 -6.72 -29.32 24.74
N ASP A 192 -6.76 -29.44 23.41
CA ASP A 192 -7.72 -30.23 22.65
C ASP A 192 -9.20 -29.83 22.83
N ASP A 193 -9.47 -28.68 23.47
CA ASP A 193 -10.81 -28.12 23.54
C ASP A 193 -11.05 -27.13 22.38
N ARG A 194 -11.58 -27.67 21.28
CA ARG A 194 -11.99 -26.89 20.10
C ARG A 194 -13.01 -25.79 20.41
N ARG A 195 -13.65 -25.81 21.59
CA ARG A 195 -14.55 -24.74 22.04
C ARG A 195 -13.80 -23.50 22.49
N LEU A 196 -12.47 -23.53 22.68
CA LEU A 196 -11.73 -22.40 23.23
C LEU A 196 -11.25 -21.43 22.14
N LEU A 197 -10.37 -21.86 21.23
CA LEU A 197 -9.67 -20.94 20.30
C LEU A 197 -9.66 -21.46 18.86
N ASN A 198 -9.87 -20.54 17.91
CA ASN A 198 -9.52 -20.67 16.50
C ASN A 198 -9.00 -19.29 16.07
N GLU A 199 -7.70 -19.19 15.75
CA GLU A 199 -7.02 -17.94 15.32
C GLU A 199 -7.29 -16.69 16.21
N PRO A 200 -6.87 -16.69 17.50
CA PRO A 200 -7.15 -15.58 18.39
C PRO A 200 -6.21 -14.38 18.21
N GLU A 201 -6.75 -13.16 18.20
CA GLU A 201 -5.98 -11.93 18.34
C GLU A 201 -6.05 -11.40 19.79
N PHE A 202 -4.91 -11.02 20.36
CA PHE A 202 -4.77 -10.64 21.77
C PHE A 202 -4.79 -9.11 21.97
N VAL A 203 -5.73 -8.62 22.77
CA VAL A 203 -5.94 -7.18 23.00
C VAL A 203 -5.36 -6.67 24.34
N GLY A 204 -5.24 -7.53 25.36
CA GLY A 204 -4.70 -7.11 26.66
C GLY A 204 -4.80 -8.19 27.75
N SER A 205 -4.10 -7.94 28.86
CA SER A 205 -3.99 -8.89 29.99
C SER A 205 -4.58 -8.40 31.30
N ALA A 206 -5.04 -9.35 32.11
CA ALA A 206 -5.38 -9.17 33.52
C ALA A 206 -4.65 -10.20 34.39
N ASN A 207 -4.49 -9.90 35.68
CA ASN A 207 -3.82 -10.76 36.66
C ASN A 207 -4.70 -12.00 37.00
N ASP A 208 -4.63 -13.06 36.20
CA ASP A 208 -5.10 -14.40 36.58
C ASP A 208 -3.93 -15.16 37.25
N GLN A 209 -4.16 -16.14 38.12
CA GLN A 209 -3.12 -17.05 38.63
C GLN A 209 -3.49 -18.54 38.46
N GLY A 210 -4.62 -18.81 37.80
CA GLY A 210 -5.26 -20.12 37.78
C GLY A 210 -5.84 -20.50 39.14
N GLY A 211 -6.33 -21.73 39.25
CA GLY A 211 -6.84 -22.28 40.51
C GLY A 211 -5.77 -23.06 41.29
N GLN A 212 -6.02 -23.28 42.59
CA GLN A 212 -5.09 -23.99 43.47
C GLN A 212 -5.07 -25.51 43.28
N ARG A 213 -6.23 -26.12 42.96
CA ARG A 213 -6.39 -27.57 42.78
C ARG A 213 -6.96 -27.92 41.41
N MET A 214 -8.03 -27.25 41.03
CA MET A 214 -8.59 -27.28 39.67
C MET A 214 -7.98 -26.14 38.85
N LEU A 215 -7.85 -26.32 37.53
CA LEU A 215 -7.27 -25.32 36.63
C LEU A 215 -5.88 -24.80 37.06
N VAL A 216 -5.04 -25.69 37.61
CA VAL A 216 -3.64 -25.37 37.92
C VAL A 216 -2.92 -25.01 36.62
N ASN A 217 -2.27 -23.85 36.59
CA ASN A 217 -1.63 -23.28 35.39
C ASN A 217 -2.58 -23.15 34.18
N LYS A 218 -3.89 -23.02 34.43
CA LYS A 218 -4.91 -22.77 33.41
C LYS A 218 -5.70 -21.51 33.75
N TRP A 219 -6.25 -20.84 32.74
CA TRP A 219 -7.04 -19.64 32.94
C TRP A 219 -8.30 -19.94 33.77
N SER A 220 -8.47 -19.22 34.87
CA SER A 220 -9.68 -19.25 35.70
C SER A 220 -10.70 -18.17 35.27
N SER A 221 -10.24 -17.23 34.43
CA SER A 221 -11.00 -16.06 33.98
C SER A 221 -11.27 -16.02 32.47
N PHE A 222 -10.97 -17.10 31.74
CA PHE A 222 -11.18 -17.13 30.28
C PHE A 222 -12.66 -17.18 29.93
N LEU A 223 -13.14 -16.16 29.22
CA LEU A 223 -14.47 -16.09 28.61
C LEU A 223 -14.36 -15.57 27.18
N LYS A 224 -15.31 -15.93 26.33
CA LYS A 224 -15.44 -15.37 24.98
C LYS A 224 -16.87 -15.05 24.59
N THR A 225 -17.03 -14.08 23.71
CA THR A 225 -18.32 -13.69 23.14
C THR A 225 -18.18 -13.44 21.63
N ARG A 226 -19.30 -13.52 20.90
CA ARG A 226 -19.35 -13.23 19.46
C ARG A 226 -19.29 -11.72 19.22
N LEU A 227 -18.36 -11.27 18.39
CA LEU A 227 -18.41 -9.95 17.74
C LEU A 227 -19.26 -10.06 16.48
N ILE A 228 -20.24 -9.16 16.31
CA ILE A 228 -21.09 -9.11 15.12
C ILE A 228 -20.69 -7.88 14.30
N CYS A 229 -20.33 -8.10 13.04
CA CYS A 229 -20.31 -7.05 12.03
C CYS A 229 -21.32 -7.43 10.93
N SER A 230 -22.37 -6.63 10.78
CA SER A 230 -23.43 -6.91 9.81
C SER A 230 -23.97 -5.64 9.16
N VAL A 231 -24.43 -5.80 7.92
CA VAL A 231 -25.14 -4.77 7.16
C VAL A 231 -26.64 -5.08 7.24
N PRO A 232 -27.48 -4.15 7.73
CA PRO A 232 -28.91 -4.37 7.77
C PRO A 232 -29.49 -4.42 6.35
N GLY A 233 -30.13 -5.53 6.01
CA GLY A 233 -30.74 -5.74 4.70
C GLY A 233 -32.23 -5.39 4.66
N PRO A 234 -32.82 -5.32 3.45
CA PRO A 234 -34.26 -5.17 3.29
C PRO A 234 -34.99 -6.35 3.97
N HIS A 235 -36.14 -6.07 4.57
CA HIS A 235 -36.94 -7.04 5.36
C HIS A 235 -36.27 -7.56 6.65
N GLY A 236 -35.21 -6.91 7.14
CA GLY A 236 -34.58 -7.26 8.43
C GLY A 236 -33.67 -8.49 8.38
N ILE A 237 -33.27 -8.91 7.18
CA ILE A 237 -32.25 -9.95 7.00
C ILE A 237 -30.89 -9.26 6.95
N ASP A 238 -30.13 -9.42 8.02
CA ASP A 238 -28.78 -8.86 8.11
C ASP A 238 -27.78 -9.70 7.29
N THR A 239 -26.93 -9.02 6.53
CA THR A 239 -25.78 -9.66 5.86
C THR A 239 -24.58 -9.61 6.80
N HIS A 240 -24.14 -10.78 7.27
CA HIS A 240 -23.03 -10.91 8.21
C HIS A 240 -21.67 -10.98 7.51
N LEU A 241 -20.67 -10.34 8.11
CA LEU A 241 -19.26 -10.49 7.76
C LEU A 241 -18.56 -11.20 8.93
N ASP A 242 -18.42 -12.52 8.81
CA ASP A 242 -18.02 -13.39 9.92
C ASP A 242 -16.51 -13.68 10.01
N GLN A 243 -15.71 -13.37 8.98
CA GLN A 243 -14.24 -13.52 9.03
C GLN A 243 -13.61 -12.23 9.56
N LEU A 244 -12.82 -12.32 10.63
CA LEU A 244 -12.05 -11.20 11.18
C LEU A 244 -10.64 -11.24 10.58
N GLU A 245 -10.22 -10.17 9.92
CA GLU A 245 -8.91 -10.07 9.26
C GLU A 245 -7.87 -9.34 10.14
N ASP A 246 -8.27 -8.27 10.85
CA ASP A 246 -7.38 -7.50 11.74
C ASP A 246 -8.16 -6.68 12.78
N VAL A 247 -7.53 -6.38 13.92
CA VAL A 247 -8.05 -5.53 14.98
C VAL A 247 -7.07 -4.42 15.34
N PHE A 248 -7.60 -3.20 15.36
CA PHE A 248 -6.88 -2.02 15.83
C PHE A 248 -7.50 -1.47 17.11
N VAL A 249 -6.68 -1.27 18.14
CA VAL A 249 -7.11 -0.77 19.45
C VAL A 249 -6.69 0.70 19.59
N LEU A 250 -7.66 1.60 19.45
CA LEU A 250 -7.42 3.04 19.60
C LEU A 250 -7.47 3.41 21.10
N LYS A 251 -6.29 3.66 21.67
CA LYS A 251 -6.17 4.13 23.06
C LYS A 251 -6.62 5.58 23.17
N MET A 252 -7.66 5.80 23.98
CA MET A 252 -8.19 7.12 24.29
C MET A 252 -7.47 7.72 25.51
N LYS A 253 -7.77 9.00 25.84
CA LYS A 253 -7.25 9.66 27.06
C LYS A 253 -7.55 8.83 28.32
N ASP A 254 -8.70 8.16 28.34
CA ASP A 254 -9.03 7.15 29.33
C ASP A 254 -8.57 5.79 28.82
N GLU A 255 -7.39 5.35 29.27
CA GLU A 255 -6.81 4.05 28.88
C GLU A 255 -7.72 2.85 29.21
N LYS A 256 -8.68 3.02 30.12
CA LYS A 256 -9.63 1.96 30.46
C LYS A 256 -10.66 1.75 29.36
N ASN A 257 -10.95 2.76 28.54
CA ASN A 257 -12.05 2.71 27.57
C ASN A 257 -11.53 2.97 26.15
N PRO A 258 -10.74 2.04 25.59
CA PRO A 258 -10.34 2.12 24.19
C PRO A 258 -11.52 1.86 23.26
N GLU A 259 -11.40 2.36 22.03
CA GLU A 259 -12.27 1.97 20.92
C GLU A 259 -11.58 0.86 20.13
N ILE A 260 -12.34 -0.18 19.79
CA ILE A 260 -11.81 -1.37 19.12
C ILE A 260 -12.36 -1.40 17.70
N PHE A 261 -11.50 -1.31 16.70
CA PHE A 261 -11.84 -1.37 15.31
C PHE A 261 -11.53 -2.78 14.79
N GLY A 262 -12.48 -3.45 14.16
CA GLY A 262 -12.26 -4.74 13.51
C GLY A 262 -12.50 -4.63 12.01
N LEU A 263 -11.57 -5.16 11.22
CA LEU A 263 -11.70 -5.38 9.79
C LEU A 263 -12.28 -6.78 9.56
N PHE A 264 -13.44 -6.86 8.91
CA PHE A 264 -14.14 -8.11 8.64
C PHE A 264 -14.27 -8.35 7.14
N ARG A 265 -14.34 -9.62 6.77
CA ARG A 265 -14.59 -10.11 5.42
C ARG A 265 -15.77 -11.08 5.43
N THR A 266 -16.46 -11.16 4.29
CA THR A 266 -17.46 -12.21 4.02
C THR A 266 -16.82 -13.60 3.89
N THR A 267 -17.50 -14.61 4.41
CA THR A 267 -17.14 -16.04 4.24
C THR A 267 -17.45 -16.56 2.83
N SER A 268 -18.38 -15.92 2.12
CA SER A 268 -18.81 -16.34 0.78
C SER A 268 -17.71 -16.09 -0.25
N THR A 269 -17.46 -17.09 -1.09
CA THR A 269 -16.56 -16.96 -2.25
C THR A 269 -17.20 -16.19 -3.40
N ILE A 270 -18.54 -16.13 -3.44
CA ILE A 270 -19.32 -15.48 -4.51
C ILE A 270 -19.51 -13.99 -4.21
N PHE A 271 -19.79 -13.67 -2.94
CA PHE A 271 -19.93 -12.29 -2.49
C PHE A 271 -18.72 -11.91 -1.65
N GLN A 272 -17.71 -11.33 -2.30
CA GLN A 272 -16.55 -10.78 -1.61
C GLN A 272 -16.85 -9.35 -1.16
N GLY A 273 -16.80 -9.15 0.15
CA GLY A 273 -17.01 -7.84 0.76
C GLY A 273 -16.18 -7.71 2.02
N TYR A 274 -15.76 -6.48 2.28
CA TYR A 274 -15.06 -6.09 3.50
C TYR A 274 -15.85 -5.03 4.25
N ALA A 275 -15.75 -5.04 5.57
CA ALA A 275 -16.33 -4.01 6.41
C ALA A 275 -15.43 -3.67 7.60
N VAL A 276 -15.43 -2.41 8.02
CA VAL A 276 -14.82 -2.00 9.29
C VAL A 276 -15.94 -1.71 10.28
N CYS A 277 -15.88 -2.35 11.45
CA CYS A 277 -16.81 -2.17 12.55
C CYS A 277 -16.09 -1.63 13.78
N VAL A 278 -16.73 -0.73 14.52
CA VAL A 278 -16.17 -0.11 15.73
C VAL A 278 -16.95 -0.58 16.95
N TYR A 279 -16.26 -1.01 18.00
CA TYR A 279 -16.84 -1.53 19.23
C TYR A 279 -16.35 -0.72 20.42
N ARG A 280 -17.27 -0.48 21.38
CA ARG A 280 -16.94 0.18 22.64
C ARG A 280 -16.62 -0.86 23.70
N MET A 281 -15.62 -0.57 24.52
CA MET A 281 -15.24 -1.45 25.63
C MET A 281 -16.39 -1.66 26.64
N ASP A 282 -17.28 -0.68 26.80
CA ASP A 282 -18.47 -0.80 27.66
C ASP A 282 -19.43 -1.91 27.19
N ASP A 283 -19.68 -2.01 25.88
CA ASP A 283 -20.56 -3.03 25.32
C ASP A 283 -19.93 -4.44 25.43
N ILE A 284 -18.60 -4.52 25.29
CA ILE A 284 -17.84 -5.76 25.49
C ILE A 284 -17.94 -6.21 26.95
N ARG A 285 -17.73 -5.29 27.91
CA ARG A 285 -17.91 -5.61 29.34
C ARG A 285 -19.34 -6.00 29.66
N ALA A 286 -20.33 -5.34 29.07
CA ALA A 286 -21.73 -5.69 29.26
C ALA A 286 -22.02 -7.13 28.78
N ALA A 287 -21.46 -7.54 27.64
CA ALA A 287 -21.57 -8.91 27.14
C ALA A 287 -20.91 -9.95 28.08
N PHE A 288 -19.72 -9.67 28.60
CA PHE A 288 -19.07 -10.54 29.61
C PHE A 288 -19.79 -10.56 30.96
N ASN A 289 -20.51 -9.49 31.29
CA ASN A 289 -21.43 -9.43 32.42
C ASN A 289 -22.84 -9.96 32.09
N GLY A 290 -23.08 -10.44 30.88
CA GLY A 290 -24.34 -11.02 30.43
C GLY A 290 -24.51 -12.51 30.76
N PRO A 291 -25.58 -13.17 30.31
CA PRO A 291 -25.82 -14.58 30.56
C PRO A 291 -24.78 -15.48 29.86
N PHE A 292 -24.39 -16.56 30.53
CA PHE A 292 -23.57 -17.61 29.94
C PHE A 292 -24.38 -18.39 28.91
N ALA A 293 -23.73 -18.81 27.82
CA ALA A 293 -24.33 -19.69 26.83
C ALA A 293 -24.20 -21.15 27.30
N HIS A 294 -25.28 -21.91 27.11
CA HIS A 294 -25.34 -23.33 27.44
C HIS A 294 -25.94 -24.10 26.26
N LYS A 295 -25.56 -25.38 26.12
CA LYS A 295 -26.17 -26.29 25.15
C LYS A 295 -26.85 -27.41 25.91
N GLU A 296 -28.18 -27.39 25.96
CA GLU A 296 -28.98 -28.46 26.55
C GLU A 296 -29.99 -29.00 25.54
N GLY A 297 -30.26 -30.31 25.62
CA GLY A 297 -31.28 -30.98 24.81
C GLY A 297 -30.79 -31.59 23.49
N PRO A 298 -31.67 -32.37 22.81
CA PRO A 298 -31.33 -33.14 21.62
C PRO A 298 -30.94 -32.26 20.42
N ASP A 299 -31.44 -31.03 20.36
CA ASP A 299 -31.23 -30.10 19.24
C ASP A 299 -29.89 -29.34 19.30
N HIS A 300 -29.12 -29.46 20.39
CA HIS A 300 -27.79 -28.86 20.57
C HIS A 300 -27.70 -27.35 20.26
N HIS A 301 -28.80 -26.61 20.41
CA HIS A 301 -28.86 -25.17 20.19
C HIS A 301 -28.29 -24.41 21.40
N TRP A 302 -27.72 -23.23 21.15
CA TRP A 302 -27.17 -22.38 22.22
C TRP A 302 -28.29 -21.55 22.86
N THR A 303 -28.44 -21.66 24.17
CA THR A 303 -29.43 -20.91 24.98
C THR A 303 -28.76 -20.21 26.17
N ALA A 304 -29.53 -19.38 26.89
CA ALA A 304 -29.08 -18.85 28.16
C ALA A 304 -29.02 -19.97 29.20
N PHE A 305 -27.95 -20.00 29.98
CA PHE A 305 -27.89 -20.85 31.17
C PHE A 305 -28.91 -20.35 32.22
N GLU A 306 -29.91 -21.17 32.54
CA GLU A 306 -30.97 -20.84 33.50
C GLU A 306 -30.66 -21.28 34.94
N GLY A 307 -29.63 -22.11 35.12
CA GLY A 307 -29.23 -22.61 36.43
C GLY A 307 -28.58 -21.54 37.32
N ARG A 308 -28.22 -21.95 38.55
CA ARG A 308 -27.53 -21.07 39.50
C ARG A 308 -26.09 -20.82 39.06
N VAL A 309 -25.73 -19.54 38.90
CA VAL A 309 -24.34 -19.12 38.69
C VAL A 309 -23.63 -19.01 40.05
N PRO A 310 -22.46 -19.66 40.24
CA PRO A 310 -21.75 -19.63 41.52
C PRO A 310 -21.08 -18.27 41.80
N TYR A 311 -20.67 -18.05 43.05
CA TYR A 311 -19.97 -16.83 43.49
C TYR A 311 -18.54 -17.17 43.97
N PRO A 312 -17.51 -16.35 43.66
CA PRO A 312 -17.54 -15.15 42.83
C PRO A 312 -17.90 -15.49 41.38
N ARG A 313 -18.40 -14.51 40.64
CA ARG A 313 -18.89 -14.76 39.28
C ARG A 313 -17.79 -15.40 38.42
N PRO A 314 -18.03 -16.56 37.77
CA PRO A 314 -17.07 -17.17 36.86
C PRO A 314 -16.57 -16.19 35.80
N GLY A 315 -15.27 -16.15 35.55
CA GLY A 315 -14.65 -15.16 34.65
C GLY A 315 -14.22 -13.84 35.30
N SER A 316 -14.66 -13.54 36.53
CA SER A 316 -14.30 -12.27 37.19
C SER A 316 -12.87 -12.27 37.74
N CYS A 317 -12.21 -11.11 37.68
CA CYS A 317 -10.88 -10.90 38.26
C CYS A 317 -10.94 -10.88 39.79
N ALA A 318 -9.99 -11.54 40.47
CA ALA A 318 -9.89 -11.50 41.92
C ALA A 318 -9.52 -10.09 42.39
N SER A 319 -10.21 -9.60 43.42
CA SER A 319 -10.00 -8.27 43.99
C SER A 319 -10.47 -8.25 45.43
N GLN A 320 -9.66 -7.67 46.32
CA GLN A 320 -10.05 -7.37 47.71
C GLN A 320 -10.66 -5.96 47.86
N VAL A 321 -10.66 -5.16 46.79
CA VAL A 321 -11.20 -3.79 46.81
C VAL A 321 -12.72 -3.83 46.79
N ASN A 322 -13.37 -2.93 47.55
CA ASN A 322 -14.83 -2.78 47.63
C ASN A 322 -15.59 -4.04 48.12
N GLY A 323 -15.05 -4.76 49.11
CA GLY A 323 -15.74 -5.89 49.75
C GLY A 323 -15.60 -7.23 49.03
N GLY A 324 -14.65 -7.37 48.10
CA GLY A 324 -14.32 -8.65 47.48
C GLY A 324 -13.63 -9.60 48.46
N GLN A 325 -14.00 -10.88 48.40
CA GLN A 325 -13.59 -11.91 49.37
C GLN A 325 -12.25 -12.59 49.06
N TYR A 326 -11.69 -12.39 47.86
CA TYR A 326 -10.57 -13.18 47.35
C TYR A 326 -9.43 -12.28 46.85
N SER A 327 -8.21 -12.54 47.33
CA SER A 327 -6.99 -11.85 46.87
C SER A 327 -6.45 -12.38 45.54
N SER A 328 -6.72 -13.65 45.26
CA SER A 328 -6.16 -14.38 44.14
C SER A 328 -7.17 -15.38 43.59
N SER A 329 -7.11 -15.66 42.30
CA SER A 329 -7.91 -16.72 41.67
C SER A 329 -7.60 -18.12 42.23
N LYS A 330 -6.43 -18.31 42.86
CA LYS A 330 -6.08 -19.56 43.54
C LYS A 330 -7.03 -19.89 44.69
N GLU A 331 -7.61 -18.87 45.30
CA GLU A 331 -8.55 -19.01 46.43
C GLU A 331 -9.99 -19.26 45.95
N TYR A 332 -10.25 -19.26 44.65
CA TYR A 332 -11.60 -19.48 44.12
C TYR A 332 -12.11 -20.89 44.43
N PRO A 333 -13.40 -21.04 44.81
CA PRO A 333 -14.02 -22.34 45.03
C PRO A 333 -13.99 -23.22 43.77
N ASP A 334 -13.84 -24.53 43.95
CA ASP A 334 -13.84 -25.52 42.86
C ASP A 334 -15.12 -25.49 42.01
N GLU A 335 -16.26 -25.09 42.58
CA GLU A 335 -17.52 -24.92 41.84
C GLU A 335 -17.43 -23.81 40.78
N VAL A 336 -16.79 -22.69 41.11
CA VAL A 336 -16.58 -21.56 40.18
C VAL A 336 -15.63 -21.96 39.06
N LEU A 337 -14.54 -22.65 39.41
CA LEU A 337 -13.53 -23.13 38.45
C LEU A 337 -14.10 -24.22 37.52
N ARG A 338 -14.96 -25.10 38.02
CA ARG A 338 -15.67 -26.08 37.20
C ARG A 338 -16.64 -25.38 36.24
N PHE A 339 -17.38 -24.39 36.74
CA PHE A 339 -18.36 -23.66 35.94
C PHE A 339 -17.71 -22.93 34.75
N VAL A 340 -16.64 -22.16 34.97
CA VAL A 340 -15.97 -21.41 33.89
C VAL A 340 -15.41 -22.33 32.81
N ARG A 341 -14.90 -23.51 33.21
CA ARG A 341 -14.40 -24.53 32.29
C ARG A 341 -15.52 -25.08 31.40
N GLU A 342 -16.71 -25.29 31.96
CA GLU A 342 -17.86 -25.85 31.23
C GLU A 342 -18.62 -24.80 30.42
N HIS A 343 -18.56 -23.53 30.82
CA HIS A 343 -19.32 -22.41 30.24
C HIS A 343 -18.43 -21.21 29.84
N PRO A 344 -17.45 -21.39 28.93
CA PRO A 344 -16.55 -20.29 28.53
C PRO A 344 -17.19 -19.29 27.54
N VAL A 345 -18.38 -19.58 27.01
CA VAL A 345 -19.03 -18.77 25.97
C VAL A 345 -20.16 -17.94 26.56
N MET A 346 -20.21 -16.66 26.23
CA MET A 346 -21.30 -15.75 26.58
C MET A 346 -22.39 -15.78 25.51
N LEU A 347 -23.66 -15.72 25.91
CA LEU A 347 -24.78 -15.72 24.97
C LEU A 347 -24.92 -14.36 24.26
N GLN A 348 -24.72 -13.27 25.00
CA GLN A 348 -24.90 -11.93 24.48
C GLN A 348 -23.73 -11.56 23.55
N ALA A 349 -24.04 -11.38 22.27
CA ALA A 349 -23.10 -10.90 21.28
C ALA A 349 -22.87 -9.39 21.36
N VAL A 350 -21.66 -8.96 21.03
CA VAL A 350 -21.26 -7.56 20.96
C VAL A 350 -21.57 -7.02 19.57
N ARG A 351 -22.31 -5.91 19.51
CA ARG A 351 -22.69 -5.23 18.27
C ARG A 351 -21.84 -3.97 18.06
N PRO A 352 -21.64 -3.53 16.82
CA PRO A 352 -20.84 -2.37 16.54
C PRO A 352 -21.61 -1.10 16.90
N GLN A 353 -20.88 -0.01 17.05
CA GLN A 353 -21.44 1.32 17.28
C GLN A 353 -22.43 1.66 16.18
N HIS A 354 -23.59 2.19 16.55
CA HIS A 354 -24.72 2.46 15.65
C HIS A 354 -25.30 1.22 14.92
N ARG A 355 -24.95 -0.01 15.33
CA ARG A 355 -25.41 -1.28 14.74
C ARG A 355 -25.17 -1.40 13.22
N ARG A 356 -24.11 -0.79 12.72
CA ARG A 356 -23.71 -0.84 11.30
C ARG A 356 -22.20 -0.66 11.17
N PRO A 357 -21.58 -1.12 10.08
CA PRO A 357 -20.18 -0.84 9.81
C PRO A 357 -19.94 0.65 9.51
N VAL A 358 -18.73 1.14 9.83
CA VAL A 358 -18.27 2.49 9.47
C VAL A 358 -17.72 2.56 8.05
N LEU A 359 -17.27 1.43 7.52
CA LEU A 359 -16.87 1.27 6.12
C LEU A 359 -17.46 -0.03 5.60
N LEU A 360 -18.05 0.00 4.41
CA LEU A 360 -18.45 -1.19 3.67
C LEU A 360 -17.88 -1.09 2.25
N ARG A 361 -17.13 -2.10 1.84
CA ARG A 361 -16.59 -2.24 0.48
C ARG A 361 -17.11 -3.54 -0.12
N SER A 362 -18.13 -3.42 -0.96
CA SER A 362 -18.67 -4.51 -1.78
C SER A 362 -18.10 -4.42 -3.19
N HIS A 363 -17.63 -5.52 -3.77
CA HIS A 363 -16.98 -5.55 -5.09
C HIS A 363 -15.71 -4.71 -5.19
N GLY A 364 -14.56 -5.39 -5.20
CA GLY A 364 -13.27 -4.81 -5.55
C GLY A 364 -12.27 -5.92 -5.82
N ASP A 365 -11.35 -5.69 -6.76
CA ASP A 365 -10.29 -6.65 -7.09
C ASP A 365 -9.22 -6.78 -5.99
N ARG A 366 -9.31 -5.96 -4.92
CA ARG A 366 -8.28 -5.83 -3.88
C ARG A 366 -8.74 -6.44 -2.56
N ARG A 367 -7.90 -7.29 -1.98
CA ARG A 367 -8.09 -7.81 -0.62
C ARG A 367 -7.53 -6.83 0.40
N LEU A 368 -8.31 -6.53 1.42
CA LEU A 368 -7.88 -5.69 2.55
C LEU A 368 -7.22 -6.59 3.59
N THR A 369 -6.02 -6.24 4.06
CA THR A 369 -5.19 -7.10 4.91
C THR A 369 -4.90 -6.54 6.30
N GLN A 370 -4.79 -5.22 6.43
CA GLN A 370 -4.31 -4.56 7.65
C GLN A 370 -5.10 -3.29 7.93
N LEU A 371 -5.19 -2.89 9.19
CA LEU A 371 -5.92 -1.71 9.65
C LEU A 371 -5.11 -0.94 10.70
N ALA A 372 -4.89 0.35 10.45
CA ALA A 372 -4.45 1.31 11.45
C ALA A 372 -5.39 2.51 11.50
N VAL A 373 -5.60 3.08 12.68
CA VAL A 373 -6.54 4.20 12.86
C VAL A 373 -5.89 5.33 13.64
N ASP A 374 -6.05 6.55 13.13
CA ASP A 374 -5.73 7.77 13.87
C ASP A 374 -6.99 8.52 14.28
N ARG A 375 -6.91 9.25 15.39
CA ARG A 375 -7.94 10.18 15.82
C ARG A 375 -7.45 11.61 15.65
N VAL A 376 -7.98 12.28 14.64
CA VAL A 376 -7.52 13.58 14.18
C VAL A 376 -8.49 14.67 14.60
N GLU A 377 -7.97 15.80 15.07
CA GLU A 377 -8.77 17.00 15.28
C GLU A 377 -8.75 17.86 14.01
N ALA A 378 -9.92 18.25 13.53
CA ALA A 378 -10.14 19.15 12.41
C ALA A 378 -10.88 20.42 12.89
N GLN A 379 -11.17 21.34 11.98
CA GLN A 379 -11.88 22.59 12.28
C GLN A 379 -13.33 22.36 12.76
N ASP A 380 -14.00 21.34 12.24
CA ASP A 380 -15.42 21.03 12.45
C ASP A 380 -15.66 19.85 13.40
N GLY A 381 -14.61 19.26 13.97
CA GLY A 381 -14.71 18.20 14.97
C GLY A 381 -13.54 17.23 14.96
N HIS A 382 -13.81 16.00 15.40
CA HIS A 382 -12.82 14.93 15.40
C HIS A 382 -13.20 13.86 14.38
N TYR A 383 -12.20 13.26 13.75
CA TYR A 383 -12.35 12.25 12.72
C TYR A 383 -11.51 11.03 13.05
N HIS A 384 -12.05 9.86 12.74
CA HIS A 384 -11.26 8.64 12.64
C HIS A 384 -10.77 8.51 11.20
N VAL A 385 -9.45 8.52 11.01
CA VAL A 385 -8.82 8.27 9.71
C VAL A 385 -8.38 6.83 9.68
N LEU A 386 -8.91 6.07 8.72
CA LEU A 386 -8.61 4.65 8.53
C LEU A 386 -7.50 4.49 7.49
N TYR A 387 -6.40 3.86 7.88
CA TYR A 387 -5.34 3.39 6.99
C TYR A 387 -5.52 1.89 6.78
N ILE A 388 -5.74 1.47 5.53
CA ILE A 388 -6.06 0.09 5.20
C ILE A 388 -5.04 -0.46 4.20
N GLY A 389 -4.41 -1.58 4.56
CA GLY A 389 -3.48 -2.29 3.69
C GLY A 389 -4.19 -3.11 2.62
N THR A 390 -3.60 -3.19 1.42
CA THR A 390 -4.08 -4.04 0.33
C THR A 390 -3.01 -5.02 -0.12
N ASP A 391 -3.43 -6.07 -0.82
CA ASP A 391 -2.57 -7.13 -1.37
C ASP A 391 -1.82 -6.72 -2.65
N ASP A 392 -2.20 -5.63 -3.30
CA ASP A 392 -1.59 -5.09 -4.52
C ASP A 392 -0.87 -3.74 -4.32
N ALA A 393 -0.57 -3.38 -3.06
CA ALA A 393 0.05 -2.11 -2.75
C ALA A 393 1.41 -1.97 -3.45
N VAL A 394 1.67 -0.80 -4.02
CA VAL A 394 2.93 -0.55 -4.74
C VAL A 394 3.96 -0.01 -3.76
N VAL A 395 4.76 -0.90 -3.17
CA VAL A 395 5.95 -0.54 -2.40
C VAL A 395 7.16 -0.62 -3.34
N LEU A 396 7.93 0.46 -3.49
CA LEU A 396 9.15 0.49 -4.33
C LEU A 396 8.92 0.12 -5.82
N LYS A 397 7.80 0.60 -6.42
CA LYS A 397 7.39 0.34 -7.83
C LYS A 397 6.98 -1.11 -8.16
N ILE A 398 6.95 -2.00 -7.18
CA ILE A 398 6.52 -3.39 -7.36
C ILE A 398 5.25 -3.62 -6.55
N PRO A 399 4.19 -4.21 -7.12
CA PRO A 399 3.01 -4.59 -6.36
C PRO A 399 3.38 -5.73 -5.42
N VAL A 400 3.27 -5.50 -4.11
CA VAL A 400 3.49 -6.51 -3.06
C VAL A 400 2.46 -6.34 -1.95
N PRO A 401 2.02 -7.43 -1.31
CA PRO A 401 1.04 -7.34 -0.24
C PRO A 401 1.61 -6.63 0.99
N ILE A 402 0.81 -5.76 1.60
CA ILE A 402 1.15 -5.16 2.90
C ILE A 402 0.92 -6.20 3.99
N THR A 403 1.97 -6.50 4.75
CA THR A 403 1.94 -7.45 5.87
C THR A 403 1.61 -6.76 7.19
N GLU A 404 2.11 -5.54 7.41
CA GLU A 404 1.89 -4.80 8.66
C GLU A 404 1.76 -3.29 8.42
N ILE A 405 0.91 -2.64 9.20
CA ILE A 405 0.80 -1.17 9.25
C ILE A 405 0.87 -0.70 10.71
N LEU A 406 1.87 0.15 11.00
CA LEU A 406 2.03 0.77 12.31
C LEU A 406 1.90 2.28 12.21
N ILE A 407 1.24 2.90 13.19
CA ILE A 407 1.04 4.35 13.23
C ILE A 407 1.66 4.96 14.48
N SER A 408 2.46 6.01 14.28
CA SER A 408 2.91 6.90 15.34
C SER A 408 2.17 8.23 15.24
N ALA A 409 1.06 8.37 15.96
CA ALA A 409 0.30 9.61 16.02
C ALA A 409 1.16 10.79 16.54
N LYS A 410 2.10 10.55 17.46
CA LYS A 410 3.01 11.59 17.97
C LYS A 410 3.97 12.11 16.90
N ARG A 411 4.53 11.20 16.09
CA ARG A 411 5.47 11.55 15.01
C ARG A 411 4.76 11.92 13.71
N GLN A 412 3.46 11.66 13.61
CA GLN A 412 2.64 11.86 12.42
C GLN A 412 3.20 11.03 11.23
N GLN A 413 3.52 9.77 11.52
CA GLN A 413 4.12 8.83 10.57
C GLN A 413 3.38 7.49 10.60
N LEU A 414 3.30 6.88 9.43
CA LEU A 414 2.89 5.50 9.19
C LEU A 414 4.12 4.70 8.77
N TYR A 415 4.27 3.49 9.28
CA TYR A 415 5.27 2.52 8.88
C TYR A 415 4.54 1.36 8.22
N VAL A 416 4.87 1.09 6.97
CA VAL A 416 4.21 0.07 6.15
C VAL A 416 5.22 -1.00 5.81
N GLY A 417 4.92 -2.23 6.23
CA GLY A 417 5.75 -3.41 6.02
C GLY A 417 5.30 -4.24 4.83
N SER A 418 6.27 -4.78 4.08
CA SER A 418 6.08 -5.84 3.12
C SER A 418 7.31 -6.75 3.05
N GLU A 419 7.22 -7.84 2.30
CA GLU A 419 8.36 -8.74 2.05
C GLU A 419 9.59 -8.05 1.41
N LEU A 420 9.42 -6.87 0.81
CA LEU A 420 10.51 -6.10 0.19
C LEU A 420 11.17 -5.10 1.14
N GLY A 421 10.53 -4.76 2.27
CA GLY A 421 11.06 -3.80 3.23
C GLY A 421 10.00 -2.92 3.91
N VAL A 422 10.47 -1.85 4.55
CA VAL A 422 9.63 -0.83 5.21
C VAL A 422 9.58 0.45 4.43
N ALA A 423 8.38 1.00 4.28
CA ALA A 423 8.15 2.37 3.85
C ALA A 423 7.70 3.24 5.03
N GLN A 424 8.34 4.40 5.20
CA GLN A 424 7.88 5.45 6.10
C GLN A 424 7.04 6.46 5.32
N VAL A 425 5.82 6.73 5.78
CA VAL A 425 4.85 7.58 5.10
C VAL A 425 4.28 8.62 6.06
N LYS A 426 4.39 9.90 5.71
CA LYS A 426 3.74 10.97 6.50
C LYS A 426 2.22 10.81 6.43
N VAL A 427 1.56 10.94 7.59
CA VAL A 427 0.09 10.89 7.67
C VAL A 427 -0.56 12.10 7.00
N HIS A 428 0.14 13.24 6.96
CA HIS A 428 -0.30 14.46 6.29
C HIS A 428 0.48 14.65 4.98
N GLN A 429 -0.21 14.61 3.85
CA GLN A 429 0.41 14.79 2.52
C GLN A 429 -0.20 15.98 1.77
N CYS A 430 -0.42 17.08 2.51
CA CYS A 430 -1.14 18.25 2.02
C CYS A 430 -0.56 18.85 0.73
N ASP A 431 0.76 18.76 0.55
CA ASP A 431 1.48 19.28 -0.63
C ASP A 431 1.04 18.59 -1.94
N LEU A 432 0.47 17.38 -1.86
CA LEU A 432 -0.01 16.65 -3.04
C LEU A 432 -1.30 17.23 -3.62
N TYR A 433 -2.13 17.89 -2.80
CA TYR A 433 -3.43 18.36 -3.25
C TYR A 433 -3.30 19.55 -4.19
N GLY A 434 -2.28 20.39 -4.02
CA GLY A 434 -1.95 21.48 -4.93
C GLY A 434 -1.85 22.82 -4.23
N SER A 435 -1.68 23.86 -5.04
CA SER A 435 -1.52 25.24 -4.58
C SER A 435 -2.80 26.07 -4.73
N ALA A 436 -3.95 25.45 -4.99
CA ALA A 436 -5.24 26.14 -5.05
C ALA A 436 -6.04 25.87 -3.76
N CYS A 437 -6.78 26.89 -3.30
CA CYS A 437 -7.67 26.75 -2.14
C CYS A 437 -8.72 25.66 -2.36
N ALA A 438 -9.30 25.63 -3.56
CA ALA A 438 -10.33 24.66 -3.91
C ALA A 438 -9.82 23.22 -3.84
N ASP A 439 -8.64 22.94 -4.40
CA ASP A 439 -8.03 21.61 -4.35
C ASP A 439 -7.81 21.15 -2.91
N CYS A 440 -7.38 22.05 -2.01
CA CYS A 440 -7.18 21.74 -0.60
C CYS A 440 -8.49 21.45 0.14
N CYS A 441 -9.55 22.23 -0.12
CA CYS A 441 -10.85 22.04 0.52
C CYS A 441 -11.57 20.79 0.00
N LEU A 442 -11.49 20.54 -1.32
CA LEU A 442 -12.09 19.36 -1.97
C LEU A 442 -11.38 18.06 -1.58
N ALA A 443 -10.10 18.11 -1.19
CA ALA A 443 -9.38 16.95 -0.69
C ALA A 443 -10.01 16.36 0.59
N ARG A 444 -10.71 17.19 1.38
CA ARG A 444 -11.42 16.78 2.61
C ARG A 444 -10.53 15.99 3.59
N ASP A 445 -9.23 16.26 3.57
CA ASP A 445 -8.26 15.64 4.47
C ASP A 445 -8.28 16.39 5.83
N PRO A 446 -8.64 15.73 6.94
CA PRO A 446 -8.65 16.35 8.26
C PRO A 446 -7.27 16.82 8.74
N TYR A 447 -6.18 16.28 8.19
CA TYR A 447 -4.82 16.76 8.47
C TYR A 447 -4.45 18.04 7.74
N CYS A 448 -5.22 18.46 6.74
CA CYS A 448 -4.84 19.54 5.83
C CYS A 448 -5.84 20.68 5.84
N ALA A 449 -5.33 21.90 5.75
CA ALA A 449 -6.12 23.11 5.65
C ALA A 449 -5.43 24.11 4.73
N TRP A 450 -6.23 24.93 4.05
CA TRP A 450 -5.69 26.03 3.27
C TRP A 450 -5.23 27.15 4.22
N ASP A 451 -3.98 27.60 4.13
CA ASP A 451 -3.45 28.65 5.02
C ASP A 451 -3.50 30.07 4.46
N GLY A 452 -3.98 30.22 3.22
CA GLY A 452 -3.97 31.47 2.46
C GLY A 452 -3.05 31.43 1.24
N VAL A 453 -2.02 30.57 1.26
CA VAL A 453 -0.99 30.50 0.20
C VAL A 453 -0.85 29.10 -0.36
N THR A 454 -0.84 28.07 0.48
CA THR A 454 -0.75 26.67 0.05
C THR A 454 -1.62 25.76 0.92
N CYS A 455 -1.85 24.54 0.43
CA CYS A 455 -2.46 23.50 1.24
C CYS A 455 -1.40 23.00 2.23
N SER A 456 -1.60 23.26 3.52
CA SER A 456 -0.62 22.94 4.55
C SER A 456 -1.27 22.20 5.73
N ARG A 457 -0.44 21.71 6.64
CA ARG A 457 -0.90 20.94 7.78
C ARG A 457 -1.84 21.76 8.67
N TYR A 458 -3.00 21.19 9.00
CA TYR A 458 -3.90 21.73 10.00
C TYR A 458 -3.25 21.66 11.39
N LEU A 459 -3.22 22.82 12.06
CA LEU A 459 -2.71 22.96 13.41
C LEU A 459 -3.80 23.59 14.27
N THR A 460 -4.15 22.93 15.37
CA THR A 460 -5.22 23.36 16.26
C THR A 460 -4.95 24.75 16.82
N ALA A 461 -6.05 25.40 17.20
CA ALA A 461 -6.12 26.75 17.72
C ALA A 461 -5.47 26.89 19.14
N GLY A 462 -4.20 26.52 19.30
CA GLY A 462 -3.34 26.82 20.47
C GLY A 462 -1.92 27.26 20.11
N HIS A 463 -1.37 26.83 18.97
CA HIS A 463 0.08 26.83 18.74
C HIS A 463 0.67 27.97 17.88
N ASN A 464 -0.14 28.82 17.23
CA ASN A 464 0.32 30.05 16.57
C ASN A 464 -0.86 31.03 16.32
N THR A 465 -0.62 32.34 16.47
CA THR A 465 -1.61 33.43 16.59
C THR A 465 -1.98 34.15 15.28
N LYS A 466 -1.64 33.63 14.10
CA LYS A 466 -1.98 34.26 12.79
C LYS A 466 -3.20 33.60 12.12
N ARG A 467 -4.35 33.58 12.82
CA ARG A 467 -5.48 32.65 12.59
C ARG A 467 -6.68 33.14 11.76
N ARG A 468 -6.57 34.17 10.90
CA ARG A 468 -7.77 34.71 10.23
C ARG A 468 -8.08 34.16 8.83
N PHE A 469 -7.23 33.29 8.26
CA PHE A 469 -7.38 32.85 6.86
C PHE A 469 -7.32 31.34 6.64
N ARG A 470 -7.37 30.54 7.71
CA ARG A 470 -7.39 29.07 7.57
C ARG A 470 -8.77 28.57 7.20
N ARG A 471 -8.85 27.79 6.13
CA ARG A 471 -10.11 27.23 5.60
C ARG A 471 -9.99 25.72 5.52
N GLN A 472 -10.92 25.02 6.15
CA GLN A 472 -11.05 23.58 6.11
C GLN A 472 -12.52 23.21 6.21
N ASP A 473 -12.96 22.29 5.37
CA ASP A 473 -14.31 21.71 5.43
C ASP A 473 -14.24 20.23 5.06
N VAL A 474 -13.98 19.39 6.07
CA VAL A 474 -13.84 17.94 5.92
C VAL A 474 -15.19 17.29 5.62
N ARG A 475 -16.25 17.75 6.29
CA ARG A 475 -17.58 17.14 6.21
C ARG A 475 -18.27 17.36 4.88
N HIS A 476 -18.24 18.57 4.36
CA HIS A 476 -19.03 18.95 3.18
C HIS A 476 -18.16 19.27 1.96
N GLY A 477 -16.88 19.59 2.15
CA GLY A 477 -15.99 19.96 1.05
C GLY A 477 -16.46 21.20 0.30
N ASN A 478 -17.06 22.18 0.98
CA ASN A 478 -17.68 23.34 0.34
C ASN A 478 -16.64 24.38 -0.09
N ALA A 479 -15.92 24.08 -1.17
CA ALA A 479 -14.94 24.98 -1.76
C ALA A 479 -15.55 26.32 -2.21
N VAL A 480 -16.82 26.34 -2.63
CA VAL A 480 -17.50 27.56 -3.11
C VAL A 480 -17.57 28.64 -2.02
N GLN A 481 -17.98 28.26 -0.81
CA GLN A 481 -18.08 29.20 0.32
C GLN A 481 -16.74 29.40 1.02
N GLN A 482 -15.94 28.33 1.16
CA GLN A 482 -14.69 28.42 1.93
C GLN A 482 -13.63 29.22 1.18
N CYS A 483 -13.57 29.12 -0.15
CA CYS A 483 -12.54 29.77 -0.93
C CYS A 483 -12.92 31.14 -1.51
N ASP A 484 -14.04 31.73 -1.04
CA ASP A 484 -14.66 32.98 -1.51
C ASP A 484 -14.40 33.27 -2.99
N GLY A 485 -15.39 32.91 -3.79
CA GLY A 485 -15.39 32.91 -5.26
C GLY A 485 -14.50 33.98 -5.89
N VAL A 486 -13.57 33.51 -6.71
CA VAL A 486 -13.50 34.09 -8.04
C VAL A 486 -14.72 33.52 -8.78
N PRO A 487 -15.86 34.22 -8.90
CA PRO A 487 -16.61 34.06 -10.12
C PRO A 487 -15.59 34.37 -11.21
N MET A 488 -15.28 33.39 -12.05
CA MET A 488 -14.42 33.58 -13.21
C MET A 488 -15.13 34.59 -14.12
N ASN A 489 -14.99 35.88 -13.82
CA ASN A 489 -15.09 36.90 -14.85
C ASN A 489 -14.06 36.53 -15.91
N GLY A 490 -14.34 36.83 -17.19
CA GLY A 490 -13.51 36.40 -18.33
C GLY A 490 -12.02 36.77 -18.27
N GLU A 491 -11.55 37.47 -17.24
CA GLU A 491 -10.15 37.80 -16.96
C GLU A 491 -9.30 36.64 -16.42
N GLU A 492 -9.86 35.63 -15.73
CA GLU A 492 -9.06 34.46 -15.33
C GLU A 492 -9.05 33.34 -16.39
N LEU A 493 -10.07 33.28 -17.27
CA LEU A 493 -9.95 32.50 -18.51
C LEU A 493 -8.77 33.02 -19.36
N ARG A 494 -8.46 34.33 -19.28
CA ARG A 494 -7.26 34.95 -19.90
C ARG A 494 -5.95 34.62 -19.17
N ARG A 495 -5.99 34.16 -17.91
CA ARG A 495 -4.80 33.66 -17.18
C ARG A 495 -4.44 32.23 -17.57
N LEU A 496 -5.42 31.44 -18.01
CA LEU A 496 -5.14 30.15 -18.63
C LEU A 496 -4.44 30.42 -19.96
N GLN A 497 -3.16 30.07 -20.02
CA GLN A 497 -2.39 30.16 -21.24
C GLN A 497 -3.04 29.24 -22.29
N GLU A 498 -3.55 29.83 -23.38
CA GLU A 498 -4.09 29.09 -24.50
C GLU A 498 -3.03 28.13 -25.03
N LYS A 499 -3.25 26.82 -24.88
CA LYS A 499 -2.36 25.81 -25.42
C LYS A 499 -2.81 25.50 -26.84
N LEU A 500 -1.95 25.85 -27.79
CA LEU A 500 -2.17 25.55 -29.20
C LEU A 500 -1.95 24.06 -29.47
N VAL A 501 -2.93 23.42 -30.10
CA VAL A 501 -2.88 22.02 -30.52
C VAL A 501 -3.18 21.99 -32.00
N TYR A 502 -2.29 21.36 -32.75
CA TYR A 502 -2.50 21.13 -34.17
C TYR A 502 -3.02 19.72 -34.38
N GLY A 503 -4.03 19.59 -35.21
CA GLY A 503 -4.52 18.30 -35.69
C GLY A 503 -4.56 18.30 -37.21
N VAL A 504 -4.32 17.14 -37.81
CA VAL A 504 -4.37 16.99 -39.27
C VAL A 504 -5.73 16.45 -39.65
N GLU A 505 -6.30 17.01 -40.72
CA GLU A 505 -7.57 16.55 -41.28
C GLU A 505 -7.54 15.03 -41.56
N ASN A 506 -8.65 14.34 -41.33
CA ASN A 506 -8.83 12.89 -41.44
C ASN A 506 -8.00 12.01 -40.48
N ASN A 507 -7.08 12.58 -39.70
CA ASN A 507 -6.35 11.85 -38.66
C ASN A 507 -7.08 11.90 -37.31
N SER A 508 -6.66 11.00 -36.41
CA SER A 508 -7.10 11.01 -35.02
C SER A 508 -6.31 12.06 -34.21
N THR A 509 -6.98 12.86 -33.39
CA THR A 509 -6.34 13.86 -32.52
C THR A 509 -6.96 13.80 -31.12
N LEU A 510 -6.12 13.72 -30.09
CA LEU A 510 -6.54 13.72 -28.68
C LEU A 510 -6.30 15.11 -28.07
N LEU A 511 -7.35 15.73 -27.58
CA LEU A 511 -7.26 16.91 -26.73
C LEU A 511 -7.11 16.45 -25.27
N GLU A 512 -5.88 16.49 -24.76
CA GLU A 512 -5.56 16.01 -23.42
C GLU A 512 -6.12 16.92 -22.33
N CYS A 513 -6.87 16.33 -21.40
CA CYS A 513 -7.28 16.98 -20.16
C CYS A 513 -7.55 15.93 -19.09
N LYS A 514 -6.86 16.04 -17.96
CA LYS A 514 -7.01 15.11 -16.84
C LYS A 514 -7.24 15.90 -15.55
N ALA A 515 -8.35 15.60 -14.86
CA ALA A 515 -8.59 16.13 -13.53
C ALA A 515 -7.63 15.47 -12.52
N ARG A 516 -7.24 16.24 -11.50
CA ARG A 516 -6.41 15.73 -10.39
C ARG A 516 -7.21 14.80 -9.47
N SER A 517 -8.43 15.19 -9.13
CA SER A 517 -9.39 14.35 -8.39
C SER A 517 -9.94 13.24 -9.29
N LEU A 518 -10.02 12.03 -8.75
CA LEU A 518 -10.64 10.88 -9.40
C LEU A 518 -12.17 10.91 -9.30
N GLN A 519 -12.73 11.73 -8.40
CA GLN A 519 -14.17 11.90 -8.20
C GLN A 519 -14.75 13.02 -9.07
N ALA A 520 -13.89 13.87 -9.63
CA ALA A 520 -14.30 14.99 -10.46
C ALA A 520 -14.82 14.52 -11.83
N LYS A 521 -15.94 15.10 -12.26
CA LYS A 521 -16.47 14.91 -13.61
C LYS A 521 -15.86 15.97 -14.54
N VAL A 522 -15.26 15.52 -15.64
CA VAL A 522 -14.71 16.42 -16.67
C VAL A 522 -15.78 16.75 -17.70
N MET A 523 -15.95 18.03 -18.01
CA MET A 523 -16.84 18.55 -19.04
C MET A 523 -16.05 19.37 -20.06
N TRP A 524 -16.46 19.27 -21.32
CA TRP A 524 -15.83 19.95 -22.45
C TRP A 524 -16.81 20.95 -23.04
N LEU A 525 -16.38 22.20 -23.13
CA LEU A 525 -17.12 23.29 -23.77
C LEU A 525 -16.36 23.77 -25.00
N ARG A 526 -17.06 24.05 -26.09
CA ARG A 526 -16.52 24.74 -27.26
C ARG A 526 -16.92 26.20 -27.18
N GLN A 527 -15.94 27.09 -27.28
CA GLN A 527 -16.19 28.52 -27.24
C GLN A 527 -16.81 28.97 -28.57
N SER A 528 -18.02 29.52 -28.52
CA SER A 528 -18.70 30.17 -29.64
C SER A 528 -18.73 31.69 -29.44
N SER A 529 -19.12 32.44 -30.47
CA SER A 529 -19.17 33.92 -30.44
C SER A 529 -20.23 34.49 -29.49
N THR A 530 -21.21 33.68 -29.08
CA THR A 530 -22.37 34.11 -28.26
C THR A 530 -22.48 33.36 -26.92
N ASN A 531 -22.16 32.06 -26.89
CA ASN A 531 -22.14 31.26 -25.67
C ASN A 531 -21.17 30.07 -25.79
N ASN A 532 -20.83 29.43 -24.67
CA ASN A 532 -20.04 28.21 -24.70
C ASN A 532 -20.96 26.99 -24.83
N ASP A 533 -20.77 26.18 -25.87
CA ASP A 533 -21.60 25.00 -26.16
C ASP A 533 -20.96 23.72 -25.61
N GLU A 534 -21.73 22.86 -24.95
CA GLU A 534 -21.20 21.57 -24.48
C GLU A 534 -20.91 20.64 -25.67
N VAL A 535 -19.70 20.09 -25.71
CA VAL A 535 -19.28 19.15 -26.74
C VAL A 535 -19.95 17.81 -26.51
N LYS A 536 -20.94 17.47 -27.31
CA LYS A 536 -21.63 16.17 -27.26
C LYS A 536 -20.79 15.10 -27.97
N PRO A 537 -20.59 13.92 -27.35
CA PRO A 537 -19.92 12.81 -28.03
C PRO A 537 -20.79 12.30 -29.17
N ASP A 538 -20.15 11.91 -30.28
CA ASP A 538 -20.77 11.32 -31.46
C ASP A 538 -19.91 10.14 -31.96
N ASP A 539 -20.22 9.58 -33.13
CA ASP A 539 -19.46 8.45 -33.72
C ASP A 539 -18.00 8.80 -34.06
N ARG A 540 -17.65 10.09 -34.05
CA ARG A 540 -16.34 10.63 -34.42
C ARG A 540 -15.60 11.23 -33.22
N VAL A 541 -16.31 11.62 -32.17
CA VAL A 541 -15.80 12.32 -31.00
C VAL A 541 -16.12 11.52 -29.74
N VAL A 542 -15.09 10.95 -29.13
CA VAL A 542 -15.20 10.06 -27.98
C VAL A 542 -14.62 10.72 -26.74
N ARG A 543 -15.36 10.70 -25.63
CA ARG A 543 -14.84 11.12 -24.32
C ARG A 543 -14.03 9.98 -23.71
N THR A 544 -12.77 10.24 -23.37
CA THR A 544 -11.86 9.27 -22.74
C THR A 544 -11.44 9.75 -21.35
N PRO A 545 -10.92 8.87 -20.47
CA PRO A 545 -10.35 9.28 -19.18
C PRO A 545 -9.15 10.24 -19.27
N HIS A 546 -8.54 10.35 -20.46
CA HIS A 546 -7.38 11.19 -20.72
C HIS A 546 -7.72 12.50 -21.46
N GLY A 547 -8.96 12.65 -21.95
CA GLY A 547 -9.39 13.82 -22.71
C GLY A 547 -10.41 13.53 -23.80
N LEU A 548 -10.54 14.46 -24.75
CA LEU A 548 -11.50 14.37 -25.86
C LEU A 548 -10.80 13.87 -27.12
N LEU A 549 -11.19 12.68 -27.60
CA LEU A 549 -10.59 12.03 -28.76
C LEU A 549 -11.45 12.27 -30.01
N PHE A 550 -10.88 12.92 -31.01
CA PHE A 550 -11.41 12.95 -32.37
C PHE A 550 -10.83 11.76 -33.13
N LEU A 551 -11.67 10.84 -33.58
CA LEU A 551 -11.29 9.68 -34.39
C LEU A 551 -10.95 10.09 -35.83
N ARG A 552 -11.66 11.08 -36.37
CA ARG A 552 -11.41 11.70 -37.67
C ARG A 552 -11.62 13.20 -37.55
N LEU A 553 -10.57 14.00 -37.75
CA LEU A 553 -10.65 15.45 -37.61
C LEU A 553 -11.18 16.12 -38.88
N GLN A 554 -12.02 17.14 -38.73
CA GLN A 554 -12.54 17.96 -39.84
C GLN A 554 -12.19 19.43 -39.62
N LYS A 555 -12.07 20.20 -40.70
CA LYS A 555 -11.84 21.65 -40.63
C LYS A 555 -12.88 22.40 -39.76
N ALA A 556 -14.11 21.90 -39.73
CA ALA A 556 -15.20 22.45 -38.92
C ALA A 556 -15.01 22.25 -37.40
N ASP A 557 -14.10 21.40 -36.95
CA ASP A 557 -13.79 21.20 -35.54
C ASP A 557 -12.80 22.22 -34.99
N ALA A 558 -12.16 23.00 -35.86
CA ALA A 558 -11.24 24.05 -35.45
C ALA A 558 -11.93 25.04 -34.50
N GLY A 559 -11.23 25.45 -33.45
CA GLY A 559 -11.77 26.37 -32.45
C GLY A 559 -11.16 26.18 -31.08
N THR A 560 -11.70 26.92 -30.12
CA THR A 560 -11.22 26.92 -28.75
C THR A 560 -12.09 26.02 -27.88
N TYR A 561 -11.45 25.09 -27.17
CA TYR A 561 -12.05 24.11 -26.29
C TYR A 561 -11.64 24.40 -24.85
N LEU A 562 -12.62 24.54 -23.97
CA LEU A 562 -12.44 24.70 -22.54
C LEU A 562 -12.75 23.37 -21.84
N CYS A 563 -11.76 22.82 -21.16
CA CYS A 563 -11.93 21.69 -20.27
C CYS A 563 -12.16 22.20 -18.85
N GLN A 564 -13.25 21.77 -18.21
CA GLN A 564 -13.57 22.11 -16.83
C GLN A 564 -13.89 20.85 -16.01
N SER A 565 -13.57 20.87 -14.72
CA SER A 565 -14.00 19.85 -13.78
C SER A 565 -15.16 20.34 -12.93
N THR A 566 -16.01 19.41 -12.53
CA THR A 566 -17.09 19.66 -11.58
C THR A 566 -17.06 18.60 -10.49
N GLU A 567 -17.00 19.05 -9.24
CA GLU A 567 -16.92 18.21 -8.04
C GLU A 567 -17.67 18.91 -6.90
N HIS A 568 -18.63 18.22 -6.27
CA HIS A 568 -19.45 18.78 -5.18
C HIS A 568 -20.08 20.17 -5.47
N GLY A 569 -20.45 20.44 -6.74
CA GLY A 569 -21.04 21.72 -7.15
C GLY A 569 -20.03 22.84 -7.38
N PHE A 570 -18.74 22.60 -7.11
CA PHE A 570 -17.64 23.48 -7.49
C PHE A 570 -17.22 23.19 -8.93
N VAL A 571 -17.11 24.24 -9.76
CA VAL A 571 -16.70 24.16 -11.16
C VAL A 571 -15.39 24.94 -11.33
N GLN A 572 -14.36 24.30 -11.89
CA GLN A 572 -13.10 24.96 -12.20
C GLN A 572 -12.58 24.61 -13.59
N PRO A 573 -12.04 25.58 -14.34
CA PRO A 573 -11.40 25.29 -15.61
C PRO A 573 -10.02 24.67 -15.39
N LEU A 574 -9.73 23.60 -16.13
CA LEU A 574 -8.47 22.86 -16.06
C LEU A 574 -7.50 23.31 -17.15
N THR A 575 -7.99 23.44 -18.39
CA THR A 575 -7.17 23.85 -19.53
C THR A 575 -8.01 24.48 -20.63
N LEU A 576 -7.40 25.41 -21.36
CA LEU A 576 -7.96 26.06 -22.53
C LEU A 576 -7.08 25.70 -23.74
N LEU A 577 -7.68 25.02 -24.72
CA LEU A 577 -6.99 24.44 -25.86
C LEU A 577 -7.50 25.11 -27.14
N LYS A 578 -6.61 25.59 -27.99
CA LYS A 578 -6.96 26.08 -29.33
C LYS A 578 -6.59 25.02 -30.34
N LEU A 579 -7.58 24.40 -30.96
CA LEU A 579 -7.39 23.39 -32.00
C LEU A 579 -7.32 24.06 -33.37
N GLU A 580 -6.16 23.96 -34.02
CA GLU A 580 -5.96 24.36 -35.41
C GLU A 580 -5.87 23.11 -36.28
N VAL A 581 -6.77 23.04 -37.27
CA VAL A 581 -6.82 21.91 -38.21
C VAL A 581 -6.00 22.24 -39.44
N VAL A 582 -4.97 21.44 -39.68
CA VAL A 582 -4.12 21.54 -40.87
C VAL A 582 -4.70 20.63 -41.94
N GLU A 583 -5.02 21.22 -43.09
CA GLU A 583 -5.46 20.49 -44.29
C GLU A 583 -4.34 19.56 -44.77
N GLU A 584 -4.73 18.37 -45.24
CA GLU A 584 -3.79 17.35 -45.71
C GLU A 584 -2.90 17.88 -46.85
N GLU A 585 -3.48 18.60 -47.81
CA GLU A 585 -2.80 19.18 -48.98
C GLU A 585 -1.71 20.20 -48.59
N ARG A 586 -2.00 21.04 -47.60
CA ARG A 586 -1.07 22.07 -47.11
C ARG A 586 0.12 21.45 -46.37
N LEU A 587 -0.07 20.28 -45.78
CA LEU A 587 1.00 19.47 -45.19
C LEU A 587 1.91 18.90 -46.28
N GLU A 588 1.34 18.46 -47.40
CA GLU A 588 2.11 17.98 -48.57
C GLU A 588 2.94 19.09 -49.22
N GLU A 589 2.42 20.31 -49.34
CA GLU A 589 3.19 21.47 -49.83
C GLU A 589 4.37 21.82 -48.91
N LEU A 590 4.22 21.69 -47.59
CA LEU A 590 5.30 21.90 -46.62
C LEU A 590 6.39 20.83 -46.75
N PHE A 591 6.03 19.57 -47.04
CA PHE A 591 7.01 18.52 -47.37
C PHE A 591 7.78 18.84 -48.66
N ILE A 592 7.11 19.37 -49.69
CA ILE A 592 7.74 19.73 -50.97
C ILE A 592 8.67 20.95 -50.83
N ARG A 593 8.26 21.96 -50.05
CA ARG A 593 9.10 23.14 -49.74
C ARG A 593 10.34 22.79 -48.93
N ALA A 594 10.22 21.95 -47.90
CA ALA A 594 11.36 21.49 -47.10
C ALA A 594 12.35 20.65 -47.94
N GLY A 595 11.88 19.93 -48.96
CA GLY A 595 12.73 19.22 -49.91
C GLY A 595 13.40 20.10 -50.96
N THR A 596 12.83 21.28 -51.28
CA THR A 596 13.33 22.17 -52.34
C THR A 596 14.24 23.28 -51.84
N GLU A 597 14.18 23.66 -50.56
CA GLU A 597 15.13 24.62 -49.97
C GLU A 597 16.57 24.07 -49.87
N GLU A 598 16.77 22.75 -49.90
CA GLU A 598 18.11 22.15 -50.04
C GLU A 598 18.60 22.11 -51.51
N GLU A 599 17.71 22.25 -52.50
CA GLU A 599 18.06 22.16 -53.94
C GLU A 599 18.18 23.53 -54.64
N ALA A 600 17.71 24.63 -54.04
CA ALA A 600 17.73 25.97 -54.63
C ALA A 600 19.05 26.75 -54.45
N GLY A 601 20.17 26.05 -54.25
CA GLY A 601 21.51 26.62 -54.09
C GLY A 601 22.53 26.08 -55.08
N GLY A 602 22.36 26.32 -56.39
CA GLY A 602 23.45 26.20 -57.36
C GLY A 602 23.09 25.66 -58.75
N SER A 603 23.36 26.46 -59.77
CA SER A 603 23.27 26.16 -61.21
C SER A 603 24.07 24.94 -61.70
N ALA A 604 23.47 24.18 -62.63
CA ALA A 604 23.93 23.00 -63.39
C ALA A 604 25.31 23.15 -64.12
N PRO A 605 25.98 22.09 -64.70
CA PRO A 605 25.37 20.87 -65.24
C PRO A 605 26.13 19.50 -65.19
N ARG A 606 25.36 18.43 -65.47
CA ARG A 606 25.70 17.07 -65.96
C ARG A 606 26.32 16.02 -65.01
N LYS A 607 25.46 15.05 -64.67
CA LYS A 607 25.67 13.59 -64.46
C LYS A 607 27.02 13.11 -63.88
N ALA A 608 27.02 12.87 -62.57
CA ALA A 608 27.61 11.69 -61.93
C ALA A 608 26.85 11.42 -60.61
N PRO A 609 26.61 10.16 -60.20
CA PRO A 609 25.94 9.86 -58.94
C PRO A 609 26.84 10.25 -57.76
N ALA A 610 26.31 11.06 -56.84
CA ALA A 610 27.01 11.43 -55.60
C ALA A 610 27.27 10.18 -54.72
N PRO A 611 28.41 10.11 -54.00
CA PRO A 611 28.74 8.97 -53.15
C PRO A 611 27.96 9.01 -51.82
N PRO A 612 27.71 7.85 -51.17
CA PRO A 612 26.99 7.83 -49.91
C PRO A 612 27.93 8.09 -48.71
N CYS A 613 27.53 9.06 -47.88
CA CYS A 613 27.92 9.30 -46.47
C CYS A 613 29.33 9.87 -46.20
N PRO A 614 29.45 11.08 -45.62
CA PRO A 614 30.69 11.56 -45.00
C PRO A 614 30.93 10.89 -43.63
N LEU A 615 32.20 10.63 -43.31
CA LEU A 615 32.67 10.19 -41.99
C LEU A 615 32.58 11.33 -40.95
N PRO A 616 32.44 11.03 -39.64
CA PRO A 616 32.23 12.06 -38.63
C PRO A 616 33.53 12.79 -38.28
N GLY A 617 33.60 14.09 -38.60
CA GLY A 617 34.52 15.04 -37.98
C GLY A 617 33.78 15.87 -36.91
N PRO A 618 34.47 16.37 -35.88
CA PRO A 618 33.82 17.07 -34.78
C PRO A 618 33.53 18.52 -35.17
N ARG A 619 32.28 18.99 -35.09
CA ARG A 619 31.98 20.42 -34.95
C ARG A 619 30.51 20.72 -34.61
N GLN A 620 30.39 21.51 -33.53
CA GLN A 620 29.70 22.81 -33.43
C GLN A 620 28.25 22.96 -33.94
N GLY A 621 27.49 23.73 -33.16
CA GLY A 621 26.04 23.82 -33.17
C GLY A 621 25.39 24.13 -34.51
N SER A 622 24.24 23.50 -34.73
CA SER A 622 23.26 23.87 -35.75
C SER A 622 21.88 23.85 -35.12
N THR A 623 21.17 24.97 -35.25
CA THR A 623 19.81 25.26 -34.78
C THR A 623 18.72 24.52 -35.57
N SER A 624 19.07 23.62 -36.48
CA SER A 624 18.13 22.85 -37.33
C SER A 624 17.37 21.73 -36.61
N ARG A 625 17.83 21.30 -35.43
CA ARG A 625 17.26 20.15 -34.71
C ARG A 625 15.95 20.44 -33.97
N VAL A 626 15.56 21.70 -33.79
CA VAL A 626 14.37 22.07 -32.98
C VAL A 626 13.09 22.08 -33.81
N TRP A 627 13.15 22.57 -35.06
CA TRP A 627 11.99 22.73 -35.95
C TRP A 627 11.30 21.40 -36.33
N TYR A 628 12.07 20.32 -36.47
CA TYR A 628 11.57 19.01 -36.90
C TYR A 628 10.82 18.21 -35.82
N LYS A 629 11.11 18.47 -34.54
CA LYS A 629 10.49 17.74 -33.41
C LYS A 629 9.00 18.08 -33.24
N GLU A 630 8.61 19.29 -33.63
CA GLU A 630 7.23 19.78 -33.62
C GLU A 630 6.43 19.24 -34.83
N PHE A 631 7.09 19.03 -35.97
CA PHE A 631 6.45 18.56 -37.20
C PHE A 631 6.10 17.06 -37.18
N LEU A 632 6.95 16.21 -36.59
CA LEU A 632 6.66 14.77 -36.42
C LEU A 632 5.42 14.49 -35.54
N GLN A 633 5.05 15.41 -34.65
CA GLN A 633 3.87 15.28 -33.80
C GLN A 633 2.55 15.45 -34.58
N LEU A 634 2.61 15.99 -35.81
CA LEU A 634 1.47 16.21 -36.69
C LEU A 634 1.14 14.97 -37.55
N ILE A 635 2.07 14.03 -37.68
CA ILE A 635 1.92 12.89 -38.58
C ILE A 635 1.14 11.77 -37.88
N GLY A 636 -0.11 11.54 -38.30
CA GLY A 636 -0.90 10.38 -37.86
C GLY A 636 -0.41 9.05 -38.46
N TYR A 637 -0.83 7.93 -37.86
CA TYR A 637 -0.44 6.56 -38.25
C TYR A 637 -0.78 6.17 -39.71
N ASN A 638 -1.59 6.97 -40.40
CA ASN A 638 -2.00 6.73 -41.78
C ASN A 638 -0.89 7.03 -42.81
N ASN A 639 0.19 7.73 -42.42
CA ASN A 639 1.34 8.08 -43.28
C ASN A 639 2.61 7.28 -42.95
N PHE A 640 2.46 6.02 -42.51
CA PHE A 640 3.56 5.14 -42.10
C PHE A 640 4.66 5.00 -43.18
N HIS A 641 4.27 4.91 -44.44
CA HIS A 641 5.18 4.74 -45.58
C HIS A 641 6.15 5.92 -45.76
N LYS A 642 5.70 7.16 -45.51
CA LYS A 642 6.54 8.37 -45.61
C LYS A 642 7.46 8.52 -44.39
N VAL A 643 6.98 8.12 -43.20
CA VAL A 643 7.81 8.07 -41.97
C VAL A 643 8.91 7.01 -42.10
N GLU A 644 8.58 5.85 -42.67
CA GLU A 644 9.51 4.76 -42.94
C GLU A 644 10.56 5.18 -43.99
N GLU A 645 10.13 5.79 -45.10
CA GLU A 645 11.05 6.29 -46.15
C GLU A 645 12.01 7.36 -45.63
N TYR A 646 11.57 8.22 -44.70
CA TYR A 646 12.42 9.23 -44.07
C TYR A 646 13.34 8.64 -42.99
N CYS A 647 12.84 7.73 -42.13
CA CYS A 647 13.66 6.98 -41.18
C CYS A 647 14.75 6.18 -41.91
N GLU A 648 14.46 5.59 -43.06
CA GLU A 648 15.48 4.95 -43.92
C GLU A 648 16.47 5.94 -44.53
N ARG A 649 16.06 7.20 -44.76
CA ARG A 649 16.91 8.28 -45.29
C ARG A 649 17.88 8.84 -44.24
N VAL A 650 17.43 8.97 -42.98
CA VAL A 650 18.22 9.51 -41.86
C VAL A 650 19.03 8.44 -41.13
N TRP A 651 18.44 7.26 -40.91
CA TRP A 651 19.14 6.08 -40.41
C TRP A 651 19.63 5.26 -41.59
N CYS A 652 20.83 5.60 -42.08
CA CYS A 652 21.59 4.66 -42.92
C CYS A 652 21.83 3.36 -42.13
N SER A 653 20.94 2.37 -42.28
CA SER A 653 21.06 1.09 -41.60
C SER A 653 22.18 0.25 -42.23
N ASP A 654 22.92 -0.48 -41.38
CA ASP A 654 24.02 -1.39 -41.75
C ASP A 654 23.64 -2.45 -42.81
N ARG A 655 22.33 -2.62 -43.09
CA ARG A 655 21.80 -3.50 -44.15
C ARG A 655 22.24 -3.10 -45.55
N ARG A 656 22.37 -1.80 -45.88
CA ARG A 656 22.89 -1.37 -47.20
C ARG A 656 24.40 -1.63 -47.36
N ARG A 657 25.17 -1.58 -46.27
CA ARG A 657 26.61 -1.90 -46.25
C ARG A 657 26.92 -3.35 -46.60
N LYS A 658 26.05 -4.29 -46.23
CA LYS A 658 26.22 -5.73 -46.53
C LYS A 658 25.76 -6.12 -47.94
N LYS A 659 24.77 -5.44 -48.51
CA LYS A 659 24.26 -5.73 -49.87
C LYS A 659 25.26 -5.39 -50.98
N LEU A 660 26.16 -4.41 -50.78
CA LEU A 660 27.18 -4.04 -51.77
C LEU A 660 28.40 -4.99 -51.81
N LYS A 661 28.66 -5.76 -50.75
CA LYS A 661 29.81 -6.71 -50.71
C LYS A 661 29.51 -8.08 -51.32
N ALA A 662 28.25 -8.37 -51.66
CA ALA A 662 27.82 -9.68 -52.17
C ALA A 662 27.76 -9.77 -53.71
N LEU A 663 28.11 -8.71 -54.45
CA LEU A 663 28.06 -8.67 -55.91
C LEU A 663 29.39 -8.18 -56.50
N GLN A 664 30.39 -9.08 -56.54
CA GLN A 664 31.50 -9.00 -57.51
C GLN A 664 31.84 -10.42 -58.00
N PRO A 665 31.80 -10.69 -59.32
CA PRO A 665 32.10 -12.01 -59.89
C PRO A 665 33.60 -12.23 -60.15
N LYS A 666 33.92 -13.52 -60.27
CA LYS A 666 35.25 -14.16 -60.34
C LYS A 666 35.90 -14.12 -61.75
N TRP A 667 37.21 -13.83 -61.76
CA TRP A 667 38.33 -14.19 -62.70
C TRP A 667 38.49 -13.56 -64.10
N LYS A 668 39.72 -13.06 -64.38
CA LYS A 668 40.66 -13.49 -65.47
C LYS A 668 42.05 -12.78 -65.36
N PHE A 669 43.14 -13.53 -65.57
CA PHE A 669 44.56 -13.13 -65.81
C PHE A 669 44.84 -12.93 -67.33
N PRO A 670 46.06 -12.65 -67.89
CA PRO A 670 47.45 -12.38 -67.38
C PRO A 670 48.11 -11.14 -68.10
N PRO A 671 49.45 -10.96 -68.37
CA PRO A 671 50.71 -11.61 -67.91
C PRO A 671 51.91 -10.67 -67.52
N ASN A 672 53.01 -11.32 -67.09
CA ASN A 672 54.45 -10.95 -67.11
C ASN A 672 55.21 -10.63 -65.78
N SER A 673 56.16 -11.53 -65.49
CA SER A 673 57.31 -11.56 -64.55
C SER A 673 58.56 -10.84 -65.14
N PRO A 674 59.79 -10.84 -64.56
CA PRO A 674 60.33 -11.50 -63.33
C PRO A 674 61.07 -10.50 -62.38
N ASP A 675 61.56 -10.84 -61.17
CA ASP A 675 62.78 -11.63 -60.93
C ASP A 675 63.08 -11.92 -59.42
N ARG A 676 63.56 -13.16 -59.19
CA ARG A 676 64.65 -13.65 -58.29
C ARG A 676 64.63 -13.67 -56.74
N ARG A 677 64.84 -14.94 -56.27
CA ARG A 677 65.69 -15.50 -55.16
C ARG A 677 65.22 -15.26 -53.72
N GLY A 678 65.26 -16.22 -52.79
CA GLY A 678 65.74 -17.61 -52.75
C GLY A 678 65.94 -18.08 -51.29
N GLY A 679 65.69 -19.37 -51.02
CA GLY A 679 66.18 -20.18 -49.87
C GLY A 679 65.30 -20.22 -48.60
N THR A 680 64.57 -21.31 -48.27
CA THR A 680 64.95 -22.61 -47.63
C THR A 680 65.73 -22.45 -46.31
N ARG A 681 65.47 -23.12 -45.17
CA ARG A 681 64.82 -24.42 -44.85
C ARG A 681 64.83 -24.57 -43.30
N GLY A 682 63.79 -25.19 -42.73
CA GLY A 682 63.84 -26.21 -41.63
C GLY A 682 64.47 -25.83 -40.27
N ASP A 683 64.10 -26.37 -39.12
CA ASP A 683 63.24 -27.48 -38.74
C ASP A 683 62.86 -27.32 -37.25
N ARG A 684 61.87 -28.11 -36.85
CA ARG A 684 61.23 -28.33 -35.53
C ARG A 684 62.20 -28.73 -34.38
N PRO A 685 61.74 -29.20 -33.19
CA PRO A 685 60.70 -28.78 -32.20
C PRO A 685 61.17 -28.93 -30.71
N ARG A 686 60.21 -28.76 -29.77
CA ARG A 686 60.08 -29.34 -28.40
C ARG A 686 60.28 -28.41 -27.18
N SER A 687 59.21 -28.40 -26.39
CA SER A 687 58.95 -28.04 -24.97
C SER A 687 59.86 -28.76 -23.94
N PRO A 688 59.74 -28.64 -22.57
CA PRO A 688 58.78 -27.92 -21.69
C PRO A 688 59.36 -27.28 -20.37
N ARG A 689 58.44 -26.79 -19.50
CA ARG A 689 58.45 -26.65 -18.01
C ARG A 689 59.08 -25.42 -17.29
N HIS A 690 58.17 -24.60 -16.71
CA HIS A 690 58.06 -24.04 -15.34
C HIS A 690 59.30 -23.65 -14.49
N THR A 691 59.33 -22.40 -13.99
CA THR A 691 59.42 -21.97 -12.56
C THR A 691 59.42 -20.42 -12.42
N GLN A 692 58.54 -19.86 -11.56
CA GLN A 692 58.79 -19.02 -10.34
C GLN A 692 59.67 -17.76 -10.49
N ARG A 693 59.13 -16.53 -10.28
CA ARG A 693 58.90 -15.76 -9.02
C ARG A 693 60.20 -15.21 -8.37
N HIS A 694 60.26 -13.88 -8.22
CA HIS A 694 60.89 -13.07 -7.14
C HIS A 694 60.41 -11.62 -7.38
N SER A 695 59.67 -10.90 -6.51
CA SER A 695 59.79 -10.46 -5.10
C SER A 695 60.73 -9.28 -4.86
N GLU A 696 60.14 -8.15 -4.44
CA GLU A 696 60.61 -7.11 -3.48
C GLU A 696 61.90 -6.33 -3.83
N THR A 697 62.15 -5.07 -3.46
CA THR A 697 61.74 -4.09 -2.42
C THR A 697 62.06 -2.70 -3.01
N THR A 698 61.42 -1.58 -2.65
CA THR A 698 61.57 -0.77 -1.42
C THR A 698 60.48 0.30 -1.38
#